data_AF-A0A267GEN0-F1
#
_entry.id   AF-A0A267GEN0-F1
#
_cell.length_a   1.000
_cell.length_b   1.000
_cell.length_c   1.000
_cell.angle_alpha   90.00
_cell.angle_beta   90.00
_cell.angle_gamma   90.00
#
_symmetry.space_group_name_H-M   'P 1'
#
loop_
_entity.id
_entity.type
_entity.pdbx_description
1 polymer ?
#
loop_
_entity_poly.entity_id
_entity_poly.type
_entity_poly.pdbx_seq_one_letter_code
_entity_poly.pdbx_strand_id
1 'polypeptide(L)'
;MVAWREDDKRVLIEDVLEDSKPCLGLIAELEDHLADDEASPEQVRQYRGTIADLQALLQQKLSRATYEMLRRGANAADSETMNLQAVWRSDTICLCLWGNLSKNPRIKTFEFPESGIGFDIPKALTKVGCAYQFLLTTFDHYSPQSASFYAVPIKKEEEVEPVVEEAEAADEAEGEGEGAEKGEEQVEEEPVREPTMDLMAELQRMDGEEPEEKEPEPEPEEELETPEEDLCVSPPPMEFEDFDGEEDAMDLRGYHTIGPVMQFNILQLPPQPQNKRGWTIVQHLVPPQPVSFDYHPQPIVRKELEELQQPDEAGDVNSVTEGSNPTTVSNQLTATSTQQQAANKKQPEIENPPISVSFKLPSNVFYAEEPKVACWDAERKEWRTDGIEVTKFDEDKRVLNFRTSVFGTLGFLQDFHINMPFQQWELRPLGTRSCRLSIIASINEVAINVKEDLVCIPETPSDAAEDSPEADPEVQLGKRELSHLEGKWMPVRSLIACLRAAGVNLFPREDSSKHVDVPDKSSIAEQRLYEQMALLSPAMAFAWSRWNSEIKDRDSLIVQACEHMEDCSVNEDDYYLFTVTRRHVRRLKIKEFAEEFSDEPDEAVGYHADFYNSFQEFSSQEAKDRVAEVDFQYLKTVTDLLSATRMLVFS
;
A
#
# COMPACT_ATOMS: atom_id res chain seq x y z
N MET A 1 -19.85 19.15 16.50
CA MET A 1 -18.66 19.88 16.00
C MET A 1 -18.76 21.39 16.07
N VAL A 2 -19.88 22.05 15.69
CA VAL A 2 -20.07 23.50 15.90
C VAL A 2 -19.85 23.90 17.38
N ALA A 3 -20.41 23.12 18.31
CA ALA A 3 -20.20 23.33 19.74
C ALA A 3 -18.72 23.26 20.17
N TRP A 4 -17.92 22.37 19.58
CA TRP A 4 -16.48 22.28 19.90
C TRP A 4 -15.71 23.46 19.31
N ARG A 5 -16.06 23.89 18.09
CA ARG A 5 -15.48 25.08 17.45
C ARG A 5 -15.69 26.34 18.31
N GLU A 6 -16.87 26.49 18.90
CA GLU A 6 -17.26 27.65 19.71
C GLU A 6 -16.89 27.54 21.21
N ASP A 7 -16.45 26.36 21.68
CA ASP A 7 -16.03 26.17 23.07
C ASP A 7 -14.59 26.67 23.31
N ASP A 8 -14.49 27.88 23.85
CA ASP A 8 -13.24 28.52 24.26
C ASP A 8 -12.81 28.19 25.71
N LYS A 9 -13.58 27.36 26.44
CA LYS A 9 -13.30 27.02 27.84
C LYS A 9 -12.49 25.74 27.97
N ARG A 10 -12.69 24.76 27.08
CA ARG A 10 -11.92 23.51 27.00
C ARG A 10 -10.64 23.71 26.20
N VAL A 11 -9.63 24.29 26.85
CA VAL A 11 -8.32 24.62 26.25
C VAL A 11 -7.14 23.86 26.87
N LEU A 12 -7.42 22.99 27.84
CA LEU A 12 -6.40 22.09 28.37
C LEU A 12 -6.13 20.97 27.38
N ILE A 13 -4.89 20.48 27.33
CA ILE A 13 -4.50 19.46 26.37
C ILE A 13 -5.24 18.14 26.65
N GLU A 14 -5.48 17.80 27.91
CA GLU A 14 -6.23 16.61 28.31
C GLU A 14 -7.67 16.64 27.75
N ASP A 15 -8.35 17.79 27.86
CA ASP A 15 -9.69 17.98 27.28
C ASP A 15 -9.66 17.86 25.75
N VAL A 16 -8.67 18.47 25.09
CA VAL A 16 -8.54 18.44 23.63
C VAL A 16 -8.25 17.02 23.13
N LEU A 17 -7.47 16.23 23.87
CA LEU A 17 -7.21 14.82 23.55
C LEU A 17 -8.49 13.98 23.66
N GLU A 18 -9.32 14.21 24.68
CA GLU A 18 -10.64 13.55 24.78
C GLU A 18 -11.58 13.96 23.64
N ASP A 19 -11.69 15.27 23.38
CA ASP A 19 -12.57 15.81 22.33
C ASP A 19 -12.09 15.46 20.91
N SER A 20 -10.81 15.12 20.73
CA SER A 20 -10.27 14.66 19.44
C SER A 20 -10.80 13.30 19.01
N LYS A 21 -11.16 12.41 19.96
CA LYS A 21 -11.64 11.05 19.66
C LYS A 21 -12.88 11.03 18.77
N PRO A 22 -13.99 11.72 19.12
CA PRO A 22 -15.17 11.76 18.24
C PRO A 22 -14.92 12.53 16.94
N CYS A 23 -13.99 13.50 16.93
CA CYS A 23 -13.60 14.19 15.69
C CYS A 23 -12.93 13.23 14.70
N LEU A 24 -11.98 12.44 15.18
CA LEU A 24 -11.27 11.44 14.37
C LEU A 24 -12.19 10.30 13.95
N GLY A 25 -13.09 9.85 14.83
CA GLY A 25 -14.11 8.86 14.48
C GLY A 25 -15.01 9.33 13.32
N LEU A 26 -15.46 10.59 13.35
CA LEU A 26 -16.24 11.16 12.25
C LEU A 26 -15.44 11.30 10.95
N ILE A 27 -14.13 11.62 11.03
CA ILE A 27 -13.28 11.65 9.84
C ILE A 27 -13.21 10.26 9.22
N ALA A 28 -12.96 9.21 10.02
CA ALA A 28 -12.90 7.83 9.54
C ALA A 28 -14.22 7.38 8.90
N GLU A 29 -15.37 7.68 9.52
CA GLU A 29 -16.69 7.37 8.95
C GLU A 29 -16.92 8.06 7.59
N LEU A 30 -16.48 9.31 7.45
CA LEU A 30 -16.59 10.04 6.17
C LEU A 30 -15.63 9.51 5.11
N GLU A 31 -14.43 9.06 5.50
CA GLU A 31 -13.47 8.42 4.61
C GLU A 31 -13.98 7.06 4.13
N ASP A 32 -14.62 6.28 5.00
CA ASP A 32 -15.27 5.01 4.63
C ASP A 32 -16.39 5.26 3.59
N HIS A 33 -17.22 6.28 3.79
CA HIS A 33 -18.24 6.67 2.82
C HIS A 33 -17.67 7.21 1.49
N LEU A 34 -16.44 7.73 1.48
CA LEU A 34 -15.75 8.14 0.27
C LEU A 34 -15.15 6.96 -0.49
N ALA A 35 -14.90 5.84 0.19
CA ALA A 35 -14.43 4.60 -0.42
C ALA A 35 -15.58 3.76 -1.02
N ASP A 36 -16.84 4.08 -0.70
CA ASP A 36 -18.01 3.46 -1.32
C ASP A 36 -18.38 4.21 -2.61
N ASP A 37 -18.39 3.50 -3.75
CA ASP A 37 -18.69 4.05 -5.09
C ASP A 37 -20.17 4.51 -5.27
N GLU A 38 -20.99 4.40 -4.23
CA GLU A 38 -22.41 4.78 -4.25
C GLU A 38 -22.63 6.29 -4.03
N ALA A 39 -21.59 7.05 -3.64
CA ALA A 39 -21.73 8.47 -3.34
C ALA A 39 -21.79 9.34 -4.59
N SER A 40 -22.78 10.25 -4.66
CA SER A 40 -22.85 11.22 -5.75
C SER A 40 -21.67 12.22 -5.72
N PRO A 41 -21.29 12.82 -6.86
CA PRO A 41 -20.19 13.80 -6.92
C PRO A 41 -20.39 15.02 -6.00
N GLU A 42 -21.64 15.37 -5.68
CA GLU A 42 -21.97 16.42 -4.72
C GLU A 42 -21.69 15.98 -3.27
N GLN A 43 -22.10 14.76 -2.90
CA GLN A 43 -21.79 14.17 -1.60
C GLN A 43 -20.29 14.02 -1.40
N VAL A 44 -19.56 13.52 -2.40
CA VAL A 44 -18.10 13.40 -2.37
C VAL A 44 -17.43 14.76 -2.06
N ARG A 45 -17.85 15.82 -2.74
CA ARG A 45 -17.35 17.19 -2.47
C ARG A 45 -17.69 17.65 -1.06
N GLN A 46 -18.90 17.37 -0.59
CA GLN A 46 -19.34 17.73 0.76
C GLN A 46 -18.53 16.99 1.85
N TYR A 47 -18.32 15.68 1.68
CA TYR A 47 -17.54 14.86 2.62
C TYR A 47 -16.09 15.32 2.67
N ARG A 48 -15.43 15.51 1.52
CA ARG A 48 -14.06 16.04 1.45
C ARG A 48 -13.93 17.42 2.11
N GLY A 49 -14.89 18.32 1.86
CA GLY A 49 -14.91 19.64 2.52
C GLY A 49 -15.08 19.54 4.03
N THR A 50 -15.96 18.66 4.50
CA THR A 50 -16.19 18.41 5.93
C THR A 50 -14.94 17.82 6.60
N ILE A 51 -14.29 16.84 5.98
CA ILE A 51 -13.04 16.25 6.46
C ILE A 51 -11.98 17.35 6.62
N ALA A 52 -11.75 18.17 5.59
CA ALA A 52 -10.77 19.26 5.66
C ALA A 52 -11.07 20.25 6.81
N ASP A 53 -12.35 20.61 7.01
CA ASP A 53 -12.77 21.48 8.12
C ASP A 53 -12.53 20.86 9.50
N LEU A 54 -12.73 19.54 9.64
CA LEU A 54 -12.48 18.79 10.87
C LEU A 54 -10.98 18.69 11.17
N GLN A 55 -10.17 18.37 10.16
CA GLN A 55 -8.72 18.32 10.26
C GLN A 55 -8.13 19.68 10.66
N ALA A 56 -8.59 20.76 10.02
CA ALA A 56 -8.19 22.12 10.35
C ALA A 56 -8.60 22.52 11.79
N LEU A 57 -9.81 22.15 12.22
CA LEU A 57 -10.30 22.39 13.57
C LEU A 57 -9.45 21.65 14.62
N LEU A 58 -9.12 20.37 14.37
CA LEU A 58 -8.27 19.58 15.24
C LEU A 58 -6.89 20.21 15.41
N GLN A 59 -6.23 20.58 14.31
CA GLN A 59 -4.91 21.25 14.35
C GLN A 59 -4.99 22.59 15.09
N GLN A 60 -6.06 23.37 14.88
CA GLN A 60 -6.28 24.63 15.59
C GLN A 60 -6.41 24.42 17.11
N LYS A 61 -7.18 23.42 17.55
CA LYS A 61 -7.39 23.11 18.97
C LYS A 61 -6.10 22.59 19.63
N LEU A 62 -5.35 21.71 18.96
CA LEU A 62 -4.05 21.23 19.44
C LEU A 62 -3.03 22.37 19.55
N SER A 63 -3.00 23.27 18.58
CA SER A 63 -2.14 24.46 18.61
C SER A 63 -2.50 25.39 19.77
N ARG A 64 -3.81 25.63 19.98
CA ARG A 64 -4.33 26.45 21.09
C ARG A 64 -3.96 25.86 22.45
N ALA A 65 -4.13 24.55 22.63
CA ALA A 65 -3.76 23.85 23.86
C ALA A 65 -2.25 23.89 24.12
N THR A 66 -1.44 23.66 23.08
CA THR A 66 0.02 23.79 23.14
C THR A 66 0.43 25.18 23.63
N TYR A 67 -0.17 26.24 23.08
CA TYR A 67 0.09 27.61 23.52
C TYR A 67 -0.22 27.82 25.01
N GLU A 68 -1.38 27.34 25.47
CA GLU A 68 -1.77 27.47 26.87
C GLU A 68 -0.83 26.70 27.82
N MET A 69 -0.31 25.54 27.40
CA MET A 69 0.69 24.79 28.16
C MET A 69 2.02 25.56 28.26
N LEU A 70 2.54 26.04 27.13
CA LEU A 70 3.80 26.81 27.11
C LEU A 70 3.69 28.11 27.93
N ARG A 71 2.53 28.78 27.87
CA ARG A 71 2.25 29.99 28.66
C ARG A 71 2.30 29.73 30.17
N ARG A 72 1.89 28.55 30.61
CA ARG A 72 1.94 28.11 32.02
C ARG A 72 3.19 27.32 32.36
N GLY A 73 4.18 27.30 31.46
CA GLY A 73 5.38 26.47 31.57
C GLY A 73 6.12 26.64 32.90
N ALA A 74 6.23 27.85 33.44
CA ALA A 74 6.86 28.10 34.74
C ALA A 74 6.16 27.42 35.93
N ASN A 75 4.85 27.18 35.85
CA ASN A 75 4.10 26.48 36.91
C ASN A 75 4.27 24.97 36.81
N ALA A 76 4.52 24.46 35.61
CA ALA A 76 4.73 23.05 35.30
C ALA A 76 6.22 22.70 35.12
N ALA A 77 7.11 23.60 35.53
CA ALA A 77 8.55 23.39 35.43
C ALA A 77 8.99 22.32 36.42
N ASP A 78 9.88 21.44 35.97
CA ASP A 78 10.49 20.43 36.81
C ASP A 78 11.39 21.07 37.87
N SER A 79 11.34 20.51 39.08
CA SER A 79 11.98 21.11 40.26
C SER A 79 13.52 21.06 40.22
N GLU A 80 14.09 20.14 39.45
CA GLU A 80 15.54 19.95 39.35
C GLU A 80 16.14 20.73 38.18
N THR A 81 15.54 20.56 36.99
CA THR A 81 16.02 21.17 35.75
C THR A 81 15.57 22.62 35.58
N MET A 82 14.50 23.02 36.29
CA MET A 82 13.82 24.31 36.13
C MET A 82 13.34 24.56 34.69
N ASN A 83 13.12 23.50 33.91
CA ASN A 83 12.58 23.54 32.56
C ASN A 83 11.20 22.89 32.52
N LEU A 84 10.39 23.26 31.53
CA LEU A 84 9.17 22.51 31.25
C LEU A 84 9.56 21.19 30.61
N GLN A 85 9.06 20.08 31.14
CA GLN A 85 9.21 18.75 30.57
C GLN A 85 7.92 17.98 30.80
N ALA A 86 7.16 17.73 29.74
CA ALA A 86 5.85 17.10 29.88
C ALA A 86 5.49 16.27 28.63
N VAL A 87 4.78 15.18 28.88
CA VAL A 87 4.24 14.27 27.86
C VAL A 87 2.75 14.09 28.15
N TRP A 88 1.93 14.27 27.12
CA TRP A 88 0.50 13.96 27.14
C TRP A 88 0.20 12.98 26.03
N ARG A 89 -0.63 11.97 26.32
CA ARG A 89 -0.85 10.86 25.39
C ARG A 89 -2.30 10.37 25.43
N SER A 90 -2.83 10.10 24.25
CA SER A 90 -4.01 9.28 23.99
C SER A 90 -3.63 8.10 23.09
N ASP A 91 -4.63 7.34 22.65
CA ASP A 91 -4.43 6.20 21.73
C ASP A 91 -3.95 6.65 20.35
N THR A 92 -4.27 7.88 19.94
CA THR A 92 -4.03 8.41 18.58
C THR A 92 -3.05 9.58 18.53
N ILE A 93 -2.85 10.29 19.63
CA ILE A 93 -2.05 11.53 19.68
C ILE A 93 -1.12 11.50 20.90
N CYS A 94 0.15 11.83 20.70
CA CYS A 94 1.11 12.06 21.77
C CYS A 94 1.83 13.39 21.59
N LEU A 95 1.71 14.29 22.57
CA LEU A 95 2.38 15.59 22.61
C LEU A 95 3.51 15.55 23.65
N CYS A 96 4.74 15.82 23.21
CA CYS A 96 5.90 16.03 24.07
C CYS A 96 6.33 17.50 23.97
N LEU A 97 6.44 18.17 25.12
CA LEU A 97 6.90 19.56 25.20
C LEU A 97 8.08 19.67 26.15
N TRP A 98 9.17 20.26 25.63
CA TRP A 98 10.31 20.67 26.44
C TRP A 98 10.51 22.17 26.29
N GLY A 99 10.47 22.92 27.39
CA GLY A 99 10.62 24.38 27.38
C GLY A 99 11.85 24.84 28.14
N ASN A 100 12.76 25.54 27.46
CA ASN A 100 13.99 26.09 28.03
C ASN A 100 13.73 27.35 28.86
N LEU A 101 13.20 27.16 30.07
CA LEU A 101 12.94 28.23 31.03
C LEU A 101 14.20 28.64 31.79
N SER A 102 15.07 27.67 32.12
CA SER A 102 16.30 27.87 32.89
C SER A 102 17.42 28.57 32.11
N LYS A 103 17.44 28.43 30.77
CA LYS A 103 18.47 28.99 29.87
C LYS A 103 19.88 28.55 30.25
N ASN A 104 20.01 27.28 30.62
CA ASN A 104 21.23 26.71 31.16
C ASN A 104 22.11 26.10 30.04
N PRO A 105 23.29 26.69 29.72
CA PRO A 105 24.18 26.21 28.66
C PRO A 105 24.86 24.85 28.95
N ARG A 106 24.65 24.28 30.14
CA ARG A 106 25.13 22.93 30.48
C ARG A 106 24.22 21.83 29.93
N ILE A 107 22.97 22.15 29.63
CA ILE A 107 22.02 21.21 29.06
C ILE A 107 22.26 21.17 27.55
N LYS A 108 22.77 20.04 27.07
CA LYS A 108 23.14 19.85 25.65
C LYS A 108 22.26 18.85 24.93
N THR A 109 21.53 18.03 25.68
CA THR A 109 20.64 16.99 25.18
C THR A 109 19.49 16.85 26.17
N PHE A 110 18.37 16.35 25.68
CA PHE A 110 17.23 15.96 26.50
C PHE A 110 16.55 14.74 25.87
N GLU A 111 15.93 13.92 26.70
CA GLU A 111 15.19 12.74 26.26
C GLU A 111 13.85 12.69 27.01
N PHE A 112 12.80 12.31 26.31
CA PHE A 112 11.50 11.91 26.85
C PHE A 112 11.49 10.37 26.95
N PRO A 113 11.79 9.77 28.11
CA PRO A 113 11.96 8.32 28.21
C PRO A 113 10.66 7.55 27.89
N GLU A 114 9.51 8.13 28.23
CA GLU A 114 8.19 7.53 27.97
C GLU A 114 7.81 7.49 26.49
N SER A 115 8.26 8.48 25.72
CA SER A 115 7.98 8.59 24.28
C SER A 115 9.13 8.09 23.40
N GLY A 116 10.28 7.80 24.01
CA GLY A 116 11.50 7.37 23.31
C GLY A 116 12.05 8.41 22.33
N ILE A 117 11.83 9.70 22.60
CA ILE A 117 12.33 10.81 21.79
C ILE A 117 13.49 11.49 22.53
N GLY A 118 14.68 11.41 21.96
CA GLY A 118 15.87 12.15 22.36
C GLY A 118 16.24 13.21 21.33
N PHE A 119 16.79 14.33 21.77
CA PHE A 119 17.31 15.37 20.88
C PHE A 119 18.49 16.12 21.47
N ASP A 120 19.34 16.66 20.61
CA ASP A 120 20.38 17.60 21.01
C ASP A 120 19.88 19.06 21.02
N ILE A 121 20.55 19.87 21.84
CA ILE A 121 20.21 21.27 22.04
C ILE A 121 21.44 22.10 21.63
N PRO A 122 21.41 22.68 20.42
CA PRO A 122 22.44 23.59 19.94
C PRO A 122 22.75 24.69 20.95
N LYS A 123 24.04 25.05 21.07
CA LYS A 123 24.52 26.05 22.04
C LYS A 123 23.80 27.39 21.94
N ALA A 124 23.38 27.80 20.73
CA ALA A 124 22.57 29.00 20.50
C ALA A 124 21.22 28.93 21.22
N LEU A 125 20.57 27.76 21.18
CA LEU A 125 19.25 27.51 21.76
C LEU A 125 19.29 27.35 23.29
N THR A 126 20.43 26.92 23.86
CA THR A 126 20.57 26.78 25.32
C THR A 126 20.42 28.09 26.10
N LYS A 127 20.63 29.25 25.48
CA LYS A 127 20.65 30.57 26.14
C LYS A 127 19.37 31.39 25.94
N VAL A 128 18.43 30.88 25.13
CA VAL A 128 17.21 31.58 24.75
C VAL A 128 15.98 30.87 25.29
N GLY A 129 14.88 31.60 25.43
CA GLY A 129 13.61 31.00 25.82
C GLY A 129 12.92 30.41 24.60
N CYS A 130 13.24 29.17 24.27
CA CYS A 130 12.56 28.38 23.24
C CYS A 130 11.92 27.13 23.84
N ALA A 131 11.04 26.49 23.07
CA ALA A 131 10.47 25.20 23.39
C ALA A 131 10.58 24.26 22.19
N TYR A 132 10.78 22.98 22.46
CA TYR A 132 10.76 21.89 21.49
C TYR A 132 9.41 21.20 21.61
N GLN A 133 8.72 21.06 20.49
CA GLN A 133 7.45 20.37 20.38
C GLN A 133 7.64 19.15 19.49
N PHE A 134 7.25 17.99 20.00
CA PHE A 134 7.02 16.78 19.22
C PHE A 134 5.55 16.38 19.36
N LEU A 135 4.81 16.38 18.26
CA LEU A 135 3.43 15.88 18.22
C LEU A 135 3.40 14.65 17.30
N LEU A 136 3.19 13.48 17.87
CA LEU A 136 3.04 12.22 17.16
C LEU A 136 1.56 11.93 16.95
N THR A 137 1.15 11.62 15.72
CA THR A 137 -0.21 11.18 15.39
C THR A 137 -0.17 9.81 14.72
N THR A 138 -1.11 8.93 15.07
CA THR A 138 -1.25 7.61 14.42
C THR A 138 -2.00 7.66 13.08
N PHE A 139 -2.46 8.86 12.70
CA PHE A 139 -3.18 9.12 11.46
C PHE A 139 -2.37 10.10 10.60
N ASP A 140 -2.61 10.04 9.29
CA ASP A 140 -1.95 10.87 8.29
C ASP A 140 -2.98 11.66 7.47
N HIS A 141 -3.08 12.96 7.75
CA HIS A 141 -3.93 13.87 7.00
C HIS A 141 -3.21 14.54 5.83
N TYR A 142 -1.92 14.26 5.62
CA TYR A 142 -1.07 14.98 4.67
C TYR A 142 -0.91 14.20 3.37
N SER A 143 -0.55 12.91 3.44
CA SER A 143 -0.32 12.09 2.24
C SER A 143 -1.48 12.13 1.23
N PRO A 144 -2.77 12.02 1.62
CA PRO A 144 -3.88 12.10 0.67
C PRO A 144 -4.03 13.44 -0.07
N GLN A 145 -3.35 14.50 0.38
CA GLN A 145 -3.35 15.81 -0.28
C GLN A 145 -2.31 15.91 -1.40
N SER A 146 -1.37 14.96 -1.47
CA SER A 146 -0.31 14.96 -2.46
C SER A 146 -0.82 14.50 -3.82
N ALA A 147 -0.30 15.10 -4.89
CA ALA A 147 -0.62 14.69 -6.26
C ALA A 147 -0.13 13.27 -6.56
N SER A 148 0.98 12.85 -5.95
CA SER A 148 1.53 11.50 -6.12
C SER A 148 0.83 10.45 -5.26
N PHE A 149 -0.24 10.78 -4.50
CA PHE A 149 -0.88 9.77 -3.64
C PHE A 149 -1.81 8.82 -4.40
N TYR A 150 -2.59 9.36 -5.33
CA TYR A 150 -3.53 8.59 -6.15
C TYR A 150 -2.95 8.42 -7.56
N ALA A 151 -3.09 7.22 -8.10
CA ALA A 151 -2.71 6.96 -9.48
C ALA A 151 -3.62 7.74 -10.44
N VAL A 152 -3.06 8.30 -11.50
CA VAL A 152 -3.80 9.02 -12.54
C VAL A 152 -3.81 8.16 -13.81
N PRO A 153 -4.96 7.59 -14.20
CA PRO A 153 -5.08 6.84 -15.44
C PRO A 153 -4.87 7.73 -16.66
N ILE A 154 -4.04 7.28 -17.60
CA ILE A 154 -3.89 7.91 -18.91
C ILE A 154 -5.16 7.61 -19.72
N LYS A 155 -5.91 8.66 -20.03
CA LYS A 155 -7.03 8.54 -20.97
C LYS A 155 -6.47 8.41 -22.38
N LYS A 156 -6.49 7.19 -22.92
CA LYS A 156 -6.30 7.01 -24.36
C LYS A 156 -7.53 7.62 -25.05
N GLU A 157 -7.35 8.67 -25.82
CA GLU A 157 -8.35 9.05 -26.82
C GLU A 157 -8.46 7.84 -27.75
N GLU A 158 -9.63 7.20 -27.79
CA GLU A 158 -9.91 6.19 -28.80
C GLU A 158 -9.75 6.88 -30.16
N GLU A 159 -8.62 6.66 -30.83
CA GLU A 159 -8.51 6.89 -32.26
C GLU A 159 -9.52 5.93 -32.90
N VAL A 160 -10.74 6.42 -33.12
CA VAL A 160 -11.71 5.76 -34.00
C VAL A 160 -11.04 5.75 -35.36
N GLU A 161 -10.37 4.64 -35.70
CA GLU A 161 -9.92 4.41 -37.07
C GLU A 161 -11.15 4.60 -37.97
N PRO A 162 -11.12 5.54 -38.93
CA PRO A 162 -12.26 5.74 -39.80
C PRO A 162 -12.47 4.42 -40.54
N VAL A 163 -13.63 3.81 -40.31
CA VAL A 163 -14.14 2.69 -41.11
C VAL A 163 -13.95 3.09 -42.56
N VAL A 164 -13.05 2.38 -43.24
CA VAL A 164 -12.85 2.53 -44.68
C VAL A 164 -14.12 2.00 -45.30
N GLU A 165 -15.07 2.89 -45.62
CA GLU A 165 -16.19 2.55 -46.49
C GLU A 165 -15.59 2.02 -47.80
N GLU A 166 -15.78 0.73 -48.05
CA GLU A 166 -15.48 0.14 -49.35
C GLU A 166 -16.29 0.89 -50.41
N ALA A 167 -15.57 1.53 -51.32
CA ALA A 167 -16.15 2.25 -52.43
C ALA A 167 -16.93 1.28 -53.34
N GLU A 168 -18.25 1.33 -53.28
CA GLU A 168 -19.11 0.76 -54.32
C GLU A 168 -18.85 1.52 -55.63
N ALA A 169 -18.45 0.77 -56.66
CA ALA A 169 -18.22 1.28 -58.00
C ALA A 169 -19.55 1.69 -58.67
N ALA A 170 -19.62 2.95 -59.11
CA ALA A 170 -20.69 3.47 -59.94
C ALA A 170 -20.34 3.37 -61.43
N ASP A 171 -21.25 2.76 -62.20
CA ASP A 171 -21.53 2.93 -63.63
C ASP A 171 -23.06 2.75 -63.72
N GLU A 172 -23.92 3.52 -64.39
CA GLU A 172 -23.83 4.60 -65.37
C GLU A 172 -25.19 5.36 -65.39
N ALA A 173 -25.14 6.59 -65.88
CA ALA A 173 -26.16 7.27 -66.72
C ALA A 173 -27.49 7.83 -66.14
N GLU A 174 -27.48 9.17 -66.07
CA GLU A 174 -28.45 10.14 -66.62
C GLU A 174 -29.94 10.12 -66.22
N GLY A 175 -30.40 11.27 -65.71
CA GLY A 175 -31.56 11.95 -66.31
C GLY A 175 -32.69 12.40 -65.37
N GLU A 176 -32.64 13.69 -65.02
CA GLU A 176 -33.77 14.62 -64.83
C GLU A 176 -34.80 14.43 -63.69
N GLY A 177 -34.89 15.47 -62.83
CA GLY A 177 -36.10 16.29 -62.78
C GLY A 177 -37.04 16.20 -61.56
N GLU A 178 -36.91 17.19 -60.68
CA GLU A 178 -37.97 17.90 -59.92
C GLU A 178 -38.86 17.18 -58.87
N GLY A 179 -38.88 17.76 -57.66
CA GLY A 179 -40.15 18.26 -57.10
C GLY A 179 -40.71 17.64 -55.80
N ALA A 180 -40.48 18.36 -54.70
CA ALA A 180 -41.46 18.78 -53.66
C ALA A 180 -42.10 17.79 -52.65
N GLU A 181 -42.00 18.24 -51.39
CA GLU A 181 -42.98 18.26 -50.28
C GLU A 181 -43.40 16.99 -49.49
N LYS A 182 -43.05 17.05 -48.19
CA LYS A 182 -43.87 16.90 -46.96
C LYS A 182 -44.91 15.77 -46.86
N GLY A 183 -44.85 15.08 -45.71
CA GLY A 183 -46.06 14.74 -44.95
C GLY A 183 -46.05 13.37 -44.28
N GLU A 184 -45.86 13.38 -42.96
CA GLU A 184 -46.64 12.69 -41.91
C GLU A 184 -47.16 11.24 -42.09
N GLU A 185 -46.74 10.42 -41.13
CA GLU A 185 -47.52 9.50 -40.27
C GLU A 185 -48.30 8.27 -40.80
N GLN A 186 -48.12 7.20 -40.00
CA GLN A 186 -49.04 6.12 -39.63
C GLN A 186 -49.06 4.79 -40.44
N VAL A 187 -48.44 3.79 -39.81
CA VAL A 187 -48.96 2.47 -39.39
C VAL A 187 -50.15 1.91 -40.17
N GLU A 188 -49.99 0.73 -40.79
CA GLU A 188 -51.02 -0.32 -40.85
C GLU A 188 -50.39 -1.73 -40.90
N GLU A 189 -51.16 -2.67 -40.33
CA GLU A 189 -50.86 -4.05 -39.96
C GLU A 189 -50.88 -5.06 -41.13
N GLU A 190 -50.12 -6.16 -41.01
CA GLU A 190 -50.29 -7.36 -41.86
C GLU A 190 -51.24 -8.39 -41.22
N PRO A 191 -52.06 -9.11 -42.01
CA PRO A 191 -52.72 -10.34 -41.54
C PRO A 191 -52.17 -11.62 -42.19
N VAL A 192 -52.00 -12.61 -41.29
CA VAL A 192 -51.70 -14.03 -41.48
C VAL A 192 -52.62 -14.75 -42.47
N ARG A 193 -52.06 -15.62 -43.33
CA ARG A 193 -52.76 -16.75 -43.99
C ARG A 193 -51.84 -17.96 -44.26
N GLU A 194 -52.21 -19.11 -43.70
CA GLU A 194 -51.89 -20.48 -44.13
C GLU A 194 -53.08 -21.09 -44.91
N PRO A 195 -53.09 -22.36 -45.36
CA PRO A 195 -52.07 -23.17 -46.06
C PRO A 195 -52.68 -23.84 -47.32
N THR A 196 -51.91 -24.64 -48.09
CA THR A 196 -52.30 -26.02 -48.51
C THR A 196 -51.25 -26.66 -49.43
N MET A 197 -50.86 -27.88 -49.08
CA MET A 197 -50.07 -28.82 -49.87
C MET A 197 -50.92 -29.39 -51.03
N ASP A 198 -50.29 -29.62 -52.19
CA ASP A 198 -50.82 -30.53 -53.21
C ASP A 198 -49.81 -31.64 -53.50
N LEU A 199 -50.21 -32.86 -53.13
CA LEU A 199 -49.44 -34.10 -53.12
C LEU A 199 -49.93 -34.97 -54.27
N MET A 200 -49.60 -34.62 -55.52
CA MET A 200 -50.05 -35.40 -56.68
C MET A 200 -49.21 -35.26 -57.96
N ALA A 201 -47.91 -34.99 -57.86
CA ALA A 201 -47.06 -34.79 -59.05
C ALA A 201 -45.83 -35.69 -59.20
N GLU A 202 -45.32 -36.39 -58.18
CA GLU A 202 -43.99 -37.02 -58.30
C GLU A 202 -43.95 -38.55 -58.20
N LEU A 203 -45.10 -39.23 -58.32
CA LEU A 203 -45.17 -40.70 -58.38
C LEU A 203 -45.41 -41.18 -59.82
N GLN A 204 -44.36 -41.21 -60.64
CA GLN A 204 -44.14 -42.21 -61.71
C GLN A 204 -42.88 -41.88 -62.53
N ARG A 205 -41.78 -42.58 -62.24
CA ARG A 205 -40.90 -43.25 -63.21
C ARG A 205 -39.82 -44.03 -62.45
N MET A 206 -40.07 -45.32 -62.28
CA MET A 206 -39.06 -46.32 -61.96
C MET A 206 -38.29 -46.63 -63.26
N ASP A 207 -36.95 -46.58 -63.21
CA ASP A 207 -36.08 -47.56 -63.84
C ASP A 207 -34.67 -47.39 -63.23
N GLY A 208 -34.04 -48.51 -62.91
CA GLY A 208 -32.93 -48.58 -61.96
C GLY A 208 -31.53 -48.44 -62.53
N GLU A 209 -30.58 -48.24 -61.62
CA GLU A 209 -29.18 -48.68 -61.65
C GLU A 209 -28.60 -48.55 -60.22
N GLU A 210 -27.59 -49.37 -59.90
CA GLU A 210 -27.04 -49.65 -58.56
C GLU A 210 -26.41 -48.43 -57.84
N PRO A 211 -26.36 -48.39 -56.49
CA PRO A 211 -25.86 -47.23 -55.75
C PRO A 211 -24.32 -47.20 -55.68
N GLU A 212 -23.71 -46.08 -56.06
CA GLU A 212 -22.37 -45.70 -55.61
C GLU A 212 -22.43 -45.24 -54.14
N GLU A 213 -21.52 -45.74 -53.32
CA GLU A 213 -21.29 -45.29 -51.94
C GLU A 213 -20.90 -43.81 -51.94
N LYS A 214 -21.78 -42.94 -51.42
CA LYS A 214 -21.42 -41.58 -51.00
C LYS A 214 -21.15 -41.58 -49.50
N GLU A 215 -19.99 -41.05 -49.14
CA GLU A 215 -19.57 -40.74 -47.78
C GLU A 215 -20.64 -39.88 -47.07
N PRO A 216 -20.86 -40.07 -45.75
CA PRO A 216 -21.84 -39.27 -45.02
C PRO A 216 -21.41 -37.80 -45.01
N GLU A 217 -22.30 -36.92 -45.43
CA GLU A 217 -22.14 -35.47 -45.25
C GLU A 217 -22.04 -35.18 -43.75
N PRO A 218 -21.11 -34.29 -43.32
CA PRO A 218 -21.02 -33.90 -41.91
C PRO A 218 -22.33 -33.23 -41.50
N GLU A 219 -22.86 -33.62 -40.34
CA GLU A 219 -23.95 -32.90 -39.70
C GLU A 219 -23.54 -31.42 -39.54
N PRO A 220 -24.46 -30.46 -39.80
CA PRO A 220 -24.12 -29.06 -39.66
C PRO A 220 -23.73 -28.82 -38.21
N GLU A 221 -22.49 -28.40 -37.98
CA GLU A 221 -22.06 -27.82 -36.72
C GLU A 221 -23.03 -26.67 -36.44
N GLU A 222 -23.85 -26.79 -35.39
CA GLU A 222 -24.57 -25.64 -34.85
C GLU A 222 -23.48 -24.63 -34.46
N GLU A 223 -23.34 -23.57 -35.25
CA GLU A 223 -22.60 -22.37 -34.87
C GLU A 223 -23.30 -21.81 -33.62
N LEU A 224 -22.87 -22.28 -32.45
CA LEU A 224 -23.19 -21.66 -31.18
C LEU A 224 -22.67 -20.23 -31.25
N GLU A 225 -23.57 -19.27 -31.46
CA GLU A 225 -23.27 -17.86 -31.32
C GLU A 225 -22.57 -17.68 -29.97
N THR A 226 -21.32 -17.22 -29.99
CA THR A 226 -20.59 -16.93 -28.76
C THR A 226 -21.42 -15.92 -27.96
N PRO A 227 -21.81 -16.24 -26.71
CA PRO A 227 -22.56 -15.33 -25.85
C PRO A 227 -21.96 -13.91 -25.87
N GLU A 228 -22.78 -12.86 -25.76
CA GLU A 228 -22.28 -11.47 -25.74
C GLU A 228 -21.23 -11.23 -24.64
N GLU A 229 -21.30 -12.00 -23.54
CA GLU A 229 -20.31 -12.02 -22.46
C GLU A 229 -18.93 -12.56 -22.88
N ASP A 230 -18.90 -13.45 -23.89
CA ASP A 230 -17.71 -14.10 -24.46
C ASP A 230 -17.08 -13.31 -25.62
N LEU A 231 -17.75 -12.25 -26.10
CA LEU A 231 -17.24 -11.27 -27.08
C LEU A 231 -16.57 -10.06 -26.41
N CYS A 232 -16.66 -9.92 -25.08
CA CYS A 232 -15.97 -8.87 -24.35
C CYS A 232 -14.45 -9.06 -24.49
N VAL A 233 -13.80 -8.27 -25.35
CA VAL A 233 -12.34 -8.21 -25.43
C VAL A 233 -11.80 -7.85 -24.04
N SER A 234 -10.80 -8.59 -23.55
CA SER A 234 -10.15 -8.27 -22.28
C SER A 234 -9.60 -6.84 -22.38
N PRO A 235 -10.01 -5.92 -21.47
CA PRO A 235 -9.59 -4.53 -21.59
C PRO A 235 -8.05 -4.45 -21.60
N PRO A 236 -7.47 -3.54 -22.39
CA PRO A 236 -6.03 -3.31 -22.35
C PRO A 236 -5.61 -2.92 -20.93
N PRO A 237 -4.36 -3.21 -20.52
CA PRO A 237 -3.86 -2.77 -19.23
C PRO A 237 -4.07 -1.26 -19.09
N MET A 238 -4.57 -0.84 -17.93
CA MET A 238 -4.69 0.58 -17.64
C MET A 238 -3.28 1.15 -17.52
N GLU A 239 -2.97 2.17 -18.30
CA GLU A 239 -1.72 2.91 -18.18
C GLU A 239 -1.94 4.08 -17.22
N PHE A 240 -0.94 4.35 -16.40
CA PHE A 240 -0.96 5.47 -15.45
C PHE A 240 0.11 6.48 -15.81
N GLU A 241 0.00 7.71 -15.34
CA GLU A 241 1.07 8.70 -15.48
C GLU A 241 2.29 8.28 -14.63
N ASP A 242 3.50 8.61 -15.07
CA ASP A 242 4.73 8.41 -14.30
C ASP A 242 4.93 9.56 -13.31
N PHE A 243 5.63 9.30 -12.21
CA PHE A 243 5.95 10.35 -11.24
C PHE A 243 7.10 11.20 -11.78
N ASP A 244 6.86 12.51 -11.93
CA ASP A 244 7.80 13.49 -12.49
C ASP A 244 8.36 14.47 -11.43
N GLY A 245 8.41 14.03 -10.17
CA GLY A 245 8.92 14.85 -9.07
C GLY A 245 10.44 15.07 -9.08
N GLU A 246 10.87 16.05 -8.28
CA GLU A 246 12.29 16.30 -8.00
C GLU A 246 12.91 15.09 -7.24
N GLU A 247 14.23 14.92 -7.30
CA GLU A 247 14.95 13.77 -6.71
C GLU A 247 14.70 13.60 -5.20
N ASP A 248 14.47 14.70 -4.49
CA ASP A 248 14.20 14.70 -3.06
C ASP A 248 12.71 14.59 -2.71
N ALA A 249 11.81 14.68 -3.70
CA ALA A 249 10.37 14.49 -3.55
C ALA A 249 10.01 13.00 -3.58
N MET A 250 9.14 12.58 -2.67
CA MET A 250 8.74 11.18 -2.52
C MET A 250 7.53 10.84 -3.39
N ASP A 251 7.65 9.76 -4.16
CA ASP A 251 6.52 9.13 -4.85
C ASP A 251 5.69 8.30 -3.86
N LEU A 252 4.46 8.73 -3.57
CA LEU A 252 3.57 8.04 -2.62
C LEU A 252 2.83 6.83 -3.21
N ARG A 253 3.14 6.48 -4.48
CA ARG A 253 2.68 5.25 -5.14
C ARG A 253 3.68 4.13 -4.93
N GLY A 254 4.97 4.44 -5.01
CA GLY A 254 6.06 3.51 -4.62
C GLY A 254 6.36 3.47 -3.12
N TYR A 255 6.09 4.55 -2.38
CA TYR A 255 6.34 4.62 -0.92
C TYR A 255 5.06 4.95 -0.16
N HIS A 256 5.01 4.57 1.11
CA HIS A 256 3.91 4.93 1.99
C HIS A 256 4.43 5.31 3.37
N THR A 257 3.67 6.16 4.06
CA THR A 257 3.96 6.55 5.44
C THR A 257 3.62 5.40 6.39
N ILE A 258 4.59 5.00 7.21
CA ILE A 258 4.44 3.97 8.25
C ILE A 258 4.69 4.55 9.64
N GLY A 259 3.97 4.01 10.62
CA GLY A 259 4.05 4.49 11.99
C GLY A 259 3.52 5.92 12.15
N PRO A 260 4.02 6.68 13.15
CA PRO A 260 3.44 7.95 13.50
C PRO A 260 3.94 9.06 12.58
N VAL A 261 3.03 9.95 12.20
CA VAL A 261 3.41 11.26 11.64
C VAL A 261 3.87 12.14 12.79
N MET A 262 5.05 12.74 12.68
CA MET A 262 5.70 13.50 13.75
C MET A 262 5.85 14.97 13.38
N GLN A 263 5.09 15.86 14.02
CA GLN A 263 5.38 17.29 13.94
C GLN A 263 6.52 17.64 14.90
N PHE A 264 7.65 18.08 14.37
CA PHE A 264 8.78 18.58 15.13
C PHE A 264 8.98 20.09 14.89
N ASN A 265 8.67 20.90 15.90
CA ASN A 265 8.80 22.36 15.84
C ASN A 265 9.64 22.92 16.97
N ILE A 266 10.39 23.98 16.68
CA ILE A 266 10.98 24.85 17.71
C ILE A 266 10.08 26.09 17.83
N LEU A 267 9.62 26.37 19.03
CA LEU A 267 8.64 27.40 19.35
C LEU A 267 9.26 28.47 20.25
N GLN A 268 8.80 29.71 20.11
CA GLN A 268 9.12 30.79 21.05
C GLN A 268 8.36 30.54 22.36
N LEU A 269 9.05 30.66 23.50
CA LEU A 269 8.36 30.60 24.79
C LEU A 269 7.49 31.85 24.96
N PRO A 270 6.17 31.71 25.20
CA PRO A 270 5.32 32.84 25.53
C PRO A 270 5.80 33.54 26.82
N PRO A 271 5.45 34.82 27.02
CA PRO A 271 5.79 35.53 28.24
C PRO A 271 5.29 34.80 29.50
N GLN A 272 6.23 34.39 30.34
CA GLN A 272 5.92 33.63 31.56
C GLN A 272 5.34 34.54 32.66
N PRO A 273 4.53 33.98 33.59
CA PRO A 273 3.97 34.76 34.71
C PRO A 273 5.05 35.45 35.54
N GLN A 274 4.84 36.73 35.84
CA GLN A 274 5.76 37.53 36.66
C GLN A 274 5.05 38.00 37.93
N ASN A 275 5.68 37.74 39.09
CA ASN A 275 5.21 38.29 40.36
C ASN A 275 5.79 39.69 40.58
N LYS A 276 4.95 40.72 40.49
CA LYS A 276 5.30 42.12 40.77
C LYS A 276 4.41 42.66 41.88
N ARG A 277 5.02 42.98 43.03
CA ARG A 277 4.34 43.61 44.19
C ARG A 277 3.08 42.86 44.65
N GLY A 278 3.14 41.52 44.71
CA GLY A 278 2.01 40.66 45.11
C GLY A 278 0.99 40.37 44.01
N TRP A 279 1.13 40.93 42.81
CA TRP A 279 0.32 40.60 41.65
C TRP A 279 1.07 39.66 40.70
N THR A 280 0.39 38.61 40.22
CA THR A 280 0.89 37.79 39.11
C THR A 280 0.39 38.40 37.80
N ILE A 281 1.31 38.93 37.00
CA ILE A 281 1.01 39.54 35.69
C ILE A 281 1.44 38.58 34.59
N VAL A 282 0.55 38.32 33.64
CA VAL A 282 0.80 37.46 32.48
C VAL A 282 0.45 38.24 31.21
N GLN A 283 1.37 38.32 30.26
CA GLN A 283 1.10 38.90 28.95
C GLN A 283 0.49 37.83 28.04
N HIS A 284 -0.64 38.15 27.42
CA HIS A 284 -1.34 37.26 26.51
C HIS A 284 -1.07 37.68 25.06
N LEU A 285 -0.80 36.71 24.19
CA LEU A 285 -0.71 36.95 22.75
C LEU A 285 -2.13 36.89 22.15
N VAL A 286 -2.35 37.68 21.10
CA VAL A 286 -3.60 37.71 20.34
C VAL A 286 -3.23 37.71 18.85
N PRO A 287 -3.58 36.66 18.07
CA PRO A 287 -4.27 35.44 18.52
C PRO A 287 -3.37 34.55 19.39
N PRO A 288 -3.97 33.70 20.24
CA PRO A 288 -3.19 32.90 21.18
C PRO A 288 -2.77 31.56 20.57
N GLN A 289 -1.73 31.64 19.74
CA GLN A 289 -1.15 30.51 19.02
C GLN A 289 0.36 30.41 19.29
N PRO A 290 0.94 29.21 19.18
CA PRO A 290 2.39 29.04 19.22
C PRO A 290 3.03 29.81 18.07
N VAL A 291 4.21 30.39 18.32
CA VAL A 291 5.00 31.11 17.31
C VAL A 291 6.28 30.33 17.10
N SER A 292 6.63 30.01 15.85
CA SER A 292 7.88 29.35 15.54
C SER A 292 9.08 30.19 15.98
N PHE A 293 10.09 29.53 16.55
CA PHE A 293 11.35 30.16 16.88
C PHE A 293 12.20 30.26 15.61
N ASP A 294 12.82 31.42 15.41
CA ASP A 294 13.63 31.70 14.24
C ASP A 294 15.01 31.04 14.37
N TYR A 295 15.07 29.74 14.10
CA TYR A 295 16.29 28.95 14.05
C TYR A 295 16.50 28.46 12.61
N HIS A 296 17.55 28.96 11.97
CA HIS A 296 17.97 28.54 10.64
C HIS A 296 19.24 27.69 10.77
N PRO A 297 19.12 26.35 10.73
CA PRO A 297 20.27 25.47 10.76
C PRO A 297 21.00 25.56 9.43
N GLN A 298 22.31 25.30 9.44
CA GLN A 298 23.04 25.13 8.19
C GLN A 298 22.48 23.93 7.41
N PRO A 299 22.41 24.01 6.06
CA PRO A 299 21.97 22.88 5.25
C PRO A 299 22.83 21.65 5.48
N ILE A 300 22.22 20.47 5.44
CA ILE A 300 22.95 19.21 5.42
C ILE A 300 23.40 18.97 3.98
N VAL A 301 24.72 18.95 3.76
CA VAL A 301 25.29 18.66 2.44
C VAL A 301 25.44 17.14 2.30
N ARG A 302 24.73 16.53 1.34
CA ARG A 302 24.87 15.10 1.04
C ARG A 302 26.28 14.82 0.48
N LYS A 303 26.94 13.77 0.97
CA LYS A 303 28.35 13.44 0.67
C LYS A 303 28.66 13.25 -0.82
N GLU A 304 27.67 12.93 -1.66
CA GLU A 304 27.87 12.80 -3.12
C GLU A 304 28.34 14.10 -3.78
N LEU A 305 28.01 15.27 -3.21
CA LEU A 305 28.51 16.57 -3.66
C LEU A 305 29.96 16.85 -3.22
N GLU A 306 30.47 16.17 -2.20
CA GLU A 306 31.88 16.30 -1.78
C GLU A 306 32.83 15.56 -2.74
N GLU A 307 32.37 14.48 -3.41
CA GLU A 307 33.18 13.76 -4.41
C GLU A 307 33.35 14.54 -5.72
N LEU A 308 32.35 15.34 -6.12
CA LEU A 308 32.41 16.21 -7.30
C LEU A 308 33.18 17.54 -7.07
N GLN A 309 33.59 17.83 -5.83
CA GLN A 309 34.28 19.08 -5.47
C GLN A 309 35.78 18.88 -5.16
N GLN A 310 36.40 17.81 -5.65
CA GLN A 310 37.86 17.76 -5.76
C GLN A 310 38.28 18.43 -7.08
N PRO A 311 39.03 19.55 -7.07
CA PRO A 311 39.63 20.06 -8.29
C PRO A 311 40.77 19.12 -8.69
N ASP A 312 40.65 18.55 -9.89
CA ASP A 312 41.77 17.96 -10.63
C ASP A 312 42.83 19.04 -10.91
N GLU A 313 43.80 19.22 -10.00
CA GLU A 313 45.07 19.87 -10.33
C GLU A 313 46.12 18.79 -10.65
N ALA A 314 46.00 18.21 -11.85
CA ALA A 314 47.10 17.58 -12.55
C ALA A 314 47.49 18.46 -13.75
N GLY A 315 48.40 19.41 -13.52
CA GLY A 315 49.06 20.20 -14.54
C GLY A 315 50.55 19.88 -14.59
N ASP A 316 50.91 18.97 -15.49
CA ASP A 316 52.26 18.49 -15.77
C ASP A 316 53.14 19.57 -16.43
N VAL A 317 54.36 19.83 -15.90
CA VAL A 317 55.49 20.37 -16.70
C VAL A 317 56.85 19.86 -16.16
N ASN A 318 57.48 19.01 -16.97
CA ASN A 318 58.86 18.50 -16.94
C ASN A 318 59.97 19.38 -16.34
N SER A 319 60.89 18.78 -15.56
CA SER A 319 62.33 18.77 -15.91
C SER A 319 63.18 17.73 -15.16
N VAL A 320 63.93 17.00 -16.00
CA VAL A 320 65.08 16.10 -15.86
C VAL A 320 66.03 16.32 -14.66
N THR A 321 66.40 15.25 -13.93
CA THR A 321 67.82 14.78 -13.77
C THR A 321 67.97 13.49 -12.95
N GLU A 322 68.51 12.47 -13.62
CA GLU A 322 69.52 11.46 -13.24
C GLU A 322 69.68 10.96 -11.78
N GLY A 323 69.71 9.63 -11.62
CA GLY A 323 70.68 8.98 -10.73
C GLY A 323 70.25 7.73 -9.93
N SER A 324 70.58 6.55 -10.47
CA SER A 324 71.04 5.32 -9.75
C SER A 324 70.11 4.53 -8.79
N ASN A 325 69.82 3.30 -9.22
CA ASN A 325 69.42 2.07 -8.48
C ASN A 325 70.50 1.56 -7.49
N PRO A 326 70.31 0.42 -6.77
CA PRO A 326 69.18 -0.10 -5.98
C PRO A 326 69.68 -0.64 -4.59
N THR A 327 68.91 -1.50 -3.90
CA THR A 327 69.37 -2.67 -3.06
C THR A 327 68.83 -2.73 -1.60
N THR A 328 67.81 -3.57 -1.40
CA THR A 328 67.75 -4.75 -0.48
C THR A 328 67.61 -4.61 1.06
N VAL A 329 66.61 -5.38 1.54
CA VAL A 329 66.53 -6.28 2.73
C VAL A 329 66.15 -5.75 4.13
N SER A 330 64.94 -6.16 4.51
CA SER A 330 64.42 -6.78 5.76
C SER A 330 64.73 -6.27 7.16
N ASN A 331 63.71 -6.51 8.00
CA ASN A 331 63.73 -6.78 9.44
C ASN A 331 63.91 -5.52 10.31
N GLN A 332 63.12 -5.24 11.34
CA GLN A 332 62.67 -6.14 12.39
C GLN A 332 61.58 -5.45 13.24
N LEU A 333 60.75 -6.27 13.89
CA LEU A 333 59.90 -5.87 15.00
C LEU A 333 60.73 -5.31 16.16
N THR A 334 60.27 -4.20 16.75
CA THR A 334 60.41 -3.95 18.19
C THR A 334 59.18 -3.21 18.68
N ALA A 335 58.40 -3.91 19.51
CA ALA A 335 57.39 -3.32 20.36
C ALA A 335 58.07 -2.40 21.39
N THR A 336 57.67 -1.14 21.42
CA THR A 336 57.81 -0.30 22.62
C THR A 336 56.69 0.72 22.65
N SER A 337 55.77 0.46 23.58
CA SER A 337 54.84 1.41 24.20
C SER A 337 55.20 2.89 24.03
N THR A 338 54.35 3.64 23.32
CA THR A 338 54.22 5.08 23.55
C THR A 338 52.75 5.49 23.40
N GLN A 339 52.14 5.68 24.56
CA GLN A 339 51.07 6.62 24.90
C GLN A 339 50.16 7.13 23.76
N GLN A 340 48.88 6.79 23.93
CA GLN A 340 47.73 7.59 23.50
C GLN A 340 48.01 9.09 23.68
N GLN A 341 48.13 9.80 22.57
CA GLN A 341 47.62 11.15 22.45
C GLN A 341 46.47 11.08 21.46
N ALA A 342 45.26 10.95 22.01
CA ALA A 342 44.05 11.35 21.31
C ALA A 342 44.23 12.84 21.00
N ALA A 343 44.67 13.13 19.78
CA ALA A 343 44.66 14.47 19.24
C ALA A 343 43.19 14.90 19.16
N ASN A 344 42.78 15.64 20.20
CA ASN A 344 41.52 16.32 20.31
C ASN A 344 41.47 17.40 19.22
N LYS A 345 41.21 16.98 17.98
CA LYS A 345 40.85 17.87 16.88
C LYS A 345 39.48 18.41 17.24
N LYS A 346 39.47 19.58 17.90
CA LYS A 346 38.26 20.39 18.03
C LYS A 346 37.68 20.56 16.63
N GLN A 347 36.55 19.92 16.36
CA GLN A 347 35.73 20.23 15.21
C GLN A 347 35.46 21.75 15.23
N PRO A 348 35.50 22.43 14.08
CA PRO A 348 35.11 23.83 14.01
C PRO A 348 33.70 23.99 14.60
N GLU A 349 33.51 24.99 15.46
CA GLU A 349 32.23 25.25 16.11
C GLU A 349 31.26 25.78 15.04
N ILE A 350 30.45 24.89 14.48
CA ILE A 350 29.47 25.22 13.43
C ILE A 350 28.43 26.17 14.02
N GLU A 351 28.21 27.31 13.35
CA GLU A 351 27.15 28.26 13.71
C GLU A 351 25.80 27.65 13.31
N ASN A 352 24.88 27.49 14.28
CA ASN A 352 23.56 26.87 14.11
C ASN A 352 23.60 25.48 13.42
N PRO A 353 24.10 24.43 14.10
CA PRO A 353 24.11 23.08 13.53
C PRO A 353 22.70 22.51 13.37
N PRO A 354 22.44 21.68 12.34
CA PRO A 354 21.23 20.84 12.30
C PRO A 354 21.12 19.96 13.55
N ILE A 355 19.88 19.69 13.96
CA ILE A 355 19.54 19.04 15.24
C ILE A 355 19.50 17.53 15.05
N SER A 356 20.14 16.82 15.97
CA SER A 356 20.12 15.35 16.03
C SER A 356 18.91 14.90 16.84
N VAL A 357 18.12 13.99 16.28
CA VAL A 357 16.95 13.37 16.90
C VAL A 357 17.17 11.86 16.96
N SER A 358 16.95 11.29 18.14
CA SER A 358 16.87 9.85 18.37
C SER A 358 15.42 9.50 18.64
N PHE A 359 14.84 8.62 17.84
CA PHE A 359 13.45 8.22 17.96
C PHE A 359 13.32 6.70 18.07
N LYS A 360 12.72 6.25 19.17
CA LYS A 360 12.38 4.84 19.36
C LYS A 360 11.08 4.55 18.61
N LEU A 361 11.18 3.73 17.56
CA LEU A 361 10.05 3.38 16.71
C LEU A 361 9.02 2.54 17.50
N PRO A 362 7.71 2.70 17.22
CA PRO A 362 6.66 1.97 17.92
C PRO A 362 6.80 0.45 17.75
N SER A 363 6.41 -0.31 18.77
CA SER A 363 6.55 -1.78 18.79
C SER A 363 5.55 -2.53 17.89
N ASN A 364 4.50 -1.86 17.46
CA ASN A 364 3.37 -2.41 16.72
C ASN A 364 3.42 -2.10 15.22
N VAL A 365 4.56 -1.60 14.73
CA VAL A 365 4.79 -1.25 13.33
C VAL A 365 6.04 -1.97 12.87
N PHE A 366 5.92 -2.68 11.76
CA PHE A 366 6.97 -3.42 11.10
C PHE A 366 7.76 -2.48 10.19
N TYR A 367 9.07 -2.43 10.40
CA TYR A 367 10.02 -1.67 9.59
C TYR A 367 10.95 -2.69 8.95
N ALA A 368 10.72 -2.98 7.68
CA ALA A 368 11.40 -4.03 6.94
C ALA A 368 12.82 -3.59 6.50
N GLU A 369 13.03 -2.29 6.36
CA GLU A 369 14.29 -1.67 5.99
C GLU A 369 14.49 -0.37 6.80
N GLU A 370 15.63 0.29 6.63
CA GLU A 370 15.85 1.63 7.20
C GLU A 370 14.80 2.61 6.62
N PRO A 371 13.88 3.15 7.45
CA PRO A 371 12.83 4.01 6.93
C PRO A 371 13.39 5.34 6.44
N LYS A 372 12.90 5.80 5.29
CA LYS A 372 13.20 7.15 4.79
C LYS A 372 12.46 8.18 5.64
N VAL A 373 13.12 9.28 5.98
CA VAL A 373 12.50 10.37 6.73
C VAL A 373 12.32 11.56 5.80
N ALA A 374 11.09 12.05 5.69
CA ALA A 374 10.75 13.20 4.85
C ALA A 374 9.95 14.23 5.63
N CYS A 375 10.12 15.51 5.29
CA CYS A 375 9.30 16.61 5.79
C CYS A 375 8.21 16.97 4.78
N TRP A 376 7.00 17.21 5.25
CA TRP A 376 5.91 17.70 4.42
C TRP A 376 6.14 19.16 4.02
N ASP A 377 6.16 19.42 2.72
CA ASP A 377 6.12 20.74 2.11
C ASP A 377 4.66 21.15 1.89
N ALA A 378 4.17 22.12 2.67
CA ALA A 378 2.78 22.55 2.61
C ALA A 378 2.45 23.39 1.35
N GLU A 379 3.44 23.99 0.69
CA GLU A 379 3.23 24.78 -0.52
C GLU A 379 3.08 23.87 -1.74
N ARG A 380 3.95 22.85 -1.83
CA ARG A 380 3.94 21.87 -2.92
C ARG A 380 3.00 20.69 -2.68
N LYS A 381 2.64 20.43 -1.42
CA LYS A 381 1.91 19.24 -0.96
C LYS A 381 2.66 17.93 -1.27
N GLU A 382 3.93 17.92 -0.92
CA GLU A 382 4.85 16.81 -1.20
C GLU A 382 5.65 16.46 0.05
N TRP A 383 6.00 15.19 0.21
CA TRP A 383 6.98 14.76 1.19
C TRP A 383 8.38 14.90 0.60
N ARG A 384 9.27 15.62 1.28
CA ARG A 384 10.63 15.91 0.81
C ARG A 384 11.70 15.44 1.77
N THR A 385 12.75 14.83 1.25
CA THR A 385 13.90 14.33 2.01
C THR A 385 15.02 15.36 2.16
N ASP A 386 14.89 16.53 1.53
CA ASP A 386 15.88 17.60 1.65
C ASP A 386 16.00 18.11 3.10
N GLY A 387 17.23 18.38 3.52
CA GLY A 387 17.54 18.84 4.87
C GLY A 387 17.37 17.78 5.96
N ILE A 388 17.22 16.50 5.63
CA ILE A 388 17.17 15.39 6.59
C ILE A 388 18.20 14.32 6.20
N GLU A 389 18.94 13.82 7.18
CA GLU A 389 19.92 12.75 7.01
C GLU A 389 19.72 11.70 8.10
N VAL A 390 19.39 10.47 7.70
CA VAL A 390 19.40 9.33 8.62
C VAL A 390 20.86 8.96 8.91
N THR A 391 21.22 8.96 10.19
CA THR A 391 22.61 8.76 10.64
C THR A 391 22.86 7.32 11.10
N LYS A 392 21.84 6.68 11.68
CA LYS A 392 21.91 5.30 12.15
C LYS A 392 20.52 4.75 12.39
N PHE A 393 20.22 3.60 11.81
CA PHE A 393 19.13 2.71 12.23
C PHE A 393 19.68 1.53 13.04
N ASP A 394 19.17 1.34 14.26
CA ASP A 394 19.48 0.21 15.14
C ASP A 394 18.22 -0.66 15.23
N GLU A 395 18.16 -1.69 14.40
CA GLU A 395 16.98 -2.56 14.24
C GLU A 395 16.64 -3.31 15.54
N ASP A 396 17.65 -3.91 16.19
CA ASP A 396 17.51 -4.63 17.47
C ASP A 396 16.88 -3.76 18.57
N LYS A 397 17.29 -2.50 18.66
CA LYS A 397 16.77 -1.56 19.67
C LYS A 397 15.56 -0.77 19.18
N ARG A 398 15.25 -0.85 17.88
CA ARG A 398 14.24 -0.07 17.18
C ARG A 398 14.43 1.43 17.37
N VAL A 399 15.68 1.89 17.24
CA VAL A 399 16.03 3.31 17.41
C VAL A 399 16.55 3.87 16.09
N LEU A 400 15.84 4.85 15.57
CA LEU A 400 16.22 5.64 14.41
C LEU A 400 16.89 6.93 14.88
N ASN A 401 18.11 7.19 14.40
CA ASN A 401 18.82 8.44 14.66
C ASN A 401 18.94 9.19 13.35
N PHE A 402 18.41 10.41 13.29
CA PHE A 402 18.50 11.27 12.12
C PHE A 402 18.84 12.69 12.54
N ARG A 403 19.37 13.45 11.60
CA ARG A 403 19.70 14.86 11.75
C ARG A 403 18.84 15.67 10.82
N THR A 404 18.32 16.80 11.28
CA THR A 404 17.44 17.65 10.47
C THR A 404 17.81 19.13 10.54
N SER A 405 17.79 19.79 9.38
CA SER A 405 17.82 21.24 9.21
C SER A 405 16.44 21.84 8.93
N VAL A 406 15.40 21.01 8.79
CA VAL A 406 14.01 21.40 8.53
C VAL A 406 13.11 21.05 9.73
N PHE A 407 12.09 21.87 9.96
CA PHE A 407 11.13 21.72 11.06
C PHE A 407 9.72 21.79 10.49
N GLY A 408 8.81 20.98 11.03
CA GLY A 408 7.47 20.82 10.49
C GLY A 408 6.97 19.40 10.71
N THR A 409 6.13 18.92 9.80
CA THR A 409 5.59 17.56 9.83
C THR A 409 6.56 16.60 9.18
N LEU A 410 7.03 15.61 9.92
CA LEU A 410 7.92 14.55 9.47
C LEU A 410 7.14 13.23 9.32
N GLY A 411 7.41 12.50 8.26
CA GLY A 411 6.88 11.18 7.97
C GLY A 411 8.01 10.17 7.84
N PHE A 412 7.74 8.93 8.23
CA PHE A 412 8.63 7.78 8.03
C PHE A 412 8.06 6.95 6.90
N LEU A 413 8.84 6.74 5.84
CA LEU A 413 8.38 6.10 4.62
C LEU A 413 9.12 4.79 4.39
N GLN A 414 8.39 3.80 3.89
CA GLN A 414 8.90 2.51 3.45
C GLN A 414 8.34 2.20 2.06
N ASP A 415 9.09 1.41 1.29
CA ASP A 415 8.61 0.85 0.04
C ASP A 415 7.24 0.16 0.25
N PHE A 416 6.26 0.54 -0.57
CA PHE A 416 4.91 -0.01 -0.51
C PHE A 416 4.86 -1.46 -1.00
N HIS A 417 5.71 -1.82 -1.96
CA HIS A 417 5.73 -3.07 -2.68
C HIS A 417 6.75 -4.07 -2.15
N ILE A 418 7.34 -3.81 -0.98
CA ILE A 418 8.44 -4.60 -0.43
C ILE A 418 8.14 -6.11 -0.24
N ASN A 419 6.86 -6.46 -0.11
CA ASN A 419 6.37 -7.84 0.00
C ASN A 419 5.88 -8.43 -1.34
N MET A 420 6.08 -7.72 -2.44
CA MET A 420 5.61 -8.10 -3.77
C MET A 420 6.81 -8.24 -4.73
N PRO A 421 6.84 -9.25 -5.61
CA PRO A 421 5.85 -10.32 -5.74
C PRO A 421 5.88 -11.29 -4.54
N PHE A 422 4.75 -11.96 -4.29
CA PHE A 422 4.62 -13.03 -3.32
C PHE A 422 5.41 -14.25 -3.81
N GLN A 423 6.08 -14.94 -2.90
CA GLN A 423 6.84 -16.13 -3.25
C GLN A 423 5.93 -17.35 -3.37
N GLN A 424 4.98 -17.49 -2.44
CA GLN A 424 4.03 -18.60 -2.39
C GLN A 424 2.73 -18.17 -1.72
N TRP A 425 1.63 -18.81 -2.08
CA TRP A 425 0.37 -18.68 -1.35
C TRP A 425 -0.43 -20.00 -1.38
N GLU A 426 -1.23 -20.20 -0.34
CA GLU A 426 -2.12 -21.35 -0.19
C GLU A 426 -3.46 -20.90 0.40
N LEU A 427 -4.56 -21.24 -0.25
CA LEU A 427 -5.91 -21.14 0.29
C LEU A 427 -6.40 -22.56 0.61
N ARG A 428 -6.64 -22.86 1.89
CA ARG A 428 -7.13 -24.19 2.31
C ARG A 428 -8.35 -24.11 3.24
N PRO A 429 -9.25 -25.10 3.20
CA PRO A 429 -10.38 -25.16 4.12
C PRO A 429 -9.93 -25.42 5.56
N LEU A 430 -10.68 -24.84 6.50
CA LEU A 430 -10.69 -25.20 7.93
C LEU A 430 -12.04 -25.82 8.34
N GLY A 431 -13.05 -25.68 7.48
CA GLY A 431 -14.43 -26.15 7.71
C GLY A 431 -15.38 -25.59 6.65
N THR A 432 -16.67 -25.89 6.75
CA THR A 432 -17.67 -25.51 5.72
C THR A 432 -17.79 -24.01 5.47
N ARG A 433 -17.52 -23.17 6.48
CA ARG A 433 -17.63 -21.70 6.42
C ARG A 433 -16.37 -21.01 6.92
N SER A 434 -15.24 -21.69 6.77
CA SER A 434 -13.96 -21.19 7.25
C SER A 434 -12.82 -21.73 6.41
N CYS A 435 -11.90 -20.85 6.04
CA CYS A 435 -10.69 -21.20 5.33
C CYS A 435 -9.51 -20.40 5.90
N ARG A 436 -8.31 -20.79 5.49
CA ARG A 436 -7.07 -20.08 5.77
C ARG A 436 -6.40 -19.73 4.46
N LEU A 437 -6.08 -18.46 4.32
CA LEU A 437 -5.16 -17.95 3.29
C LEU A 437 -3.79 -17.75 3.94
N SER A 438 -2.78 -18.42 3.43
CA SER A 438 -1.38 -18.26 3.83
C SER A 438 -0.63 -17.60 2.67
N ILE A 439 0.06 -16.49 2.93
CA ILE A 439 0.88 -15.77 1.95
C ILE A 439 2.31 -15.70 2.49
N ILE A 440 3.25 -16.22 1.69
CA ILE A 440 4.68 -16.12 1.93
C ILE A 440 5.20 -15.06 0.96
N ALA A 441 5.54 -13.90 1.51
CA ALA A 441 6.16 -12.80 0.78
C ALA A 441 7.68 -12.82 0.95
N SER A 442 8.37 -11.88 0.30
CA SER A 442 9.84 -11.79 0.37
C SER A 442 10.41 -11.57 1.77
N ILE A 443 9.70 -10.85 2.63
CA ILE A 443 10.16 -10.50 3.98
C ILE A 443 9.29 -11.15 5.06
N ASN A 444 7.99 -11.30 4.77
CA ASN A 444 7.00 -11.64 5.78
C ASN A 444 6.15 -12.85 5.37
N GLU A 445 5.78 -13.66 6.35
CA GLU A 445 4.74 -14.67 6.20
C GLU A 445 3.49 -14.25 6.97
N VAL A 446 2.34 -14.21 6.30
CA VAL A 446 1.07 -13.83 6.92
C VAL A 446 0.01 -14.86 6.60
N ALA A 447 -0.66 -15.32 7.65
CA ALA A 447 -1.84 -16.16 7.54
C ALA A 447 -3.09 -15.36 7.94
N ILE A 448 -4.18 -15.55 7.21
CA ILE A 448 -5.47 -14.91 7.43
C ILE A 448 -6.52 -16.02 7.50
N ASN A 449 -7.17 -16.18 8.65
CA ASN A 449 -8.33 -17.05 8.78
C ASN A 449 -9.58 -16.28 8.38
N VAL A 450 -10.42 -16.89 7.56
CA VAL A 450 -11.76 -16.42 7.23
C VAL A 450 -12.78 -17.28 7.98
N LYS A 451 -13.82 -16.65 8.51
CA LYS A 451 -14.97 -17.32 9.09
C LYS A 451 -16.21 -16.47 8.88
N GLU A 452 -17.19 -17.02 8.17
CA GLU A 452 -18.42 -16.30 7.82
C GLU A 452 -18.08 -14.95 7.15
N ASP A 453 -18.53 -13.82 7.71
CA ASP A 453 -18.34 -12.47 7.18
C ASP A 453 -17.08 -11.75 7.68
N LEU A 454 -16.21 -12.44 8.43
CA LEU A 454 -15.06 -11.84 9.12
C LEU A 454 -13.75 -12.56 8.83
N VAL A 455 -12.66 -11.81 9.00
CA VAL A 455 -11.29 -12.28 8.88
C VAL A 455 -10.50 -11.99 10.15
N CYS A 456 -9.47 -12.80 10.44
CA CYS A 456 -8.54 -12.54 11.53
C CYS A 456 -7.13 -13.08 11.23
N ILE A 457 -6.13 -12.48 11.88
CA ILE A 457 -4.79 -13.08 11.99
C ILE A 457 -4.86 -14.18 13.05
N PRO A 458 -4.44 -15.43 12.75
CA PRO A 458 -4.50 -16.53 13.71
C PRO A 458 -3.63 -16.22 14.93
N GLU A 459 -4.08 -16.67 16.10
CA GLU A 459 -3.26 -16.62 17.31
C GLU A 459 -2.08 -17.58 17.17
N THR A 460 -0.91 -17.11 17.57
CA THR A 460 0.26 -18.00 17.65
C THR A 460 0.08 -18.92 18.86
N PRO A 461 0.07 -20.27 18.70
CA PRO A 461 -0.11 -21.16 19.84
C PRO A 461 1.03 -20.96 20.85
N SER A 462 0.69 -20.77 22.12
CA SER A 462 1.63 -20.44 23.21
C SER A 462 2.79 -21.42 23.35
N ASP A 463 2.61 -22.66 22.90
CA ASP A 463 3.53 -23.76 23.08
C ASP A 463 4.56 -23.86 21.92
N ALA A 464 4.37 -23.13 20.82
CA ALA A 464 5.27 -23.14 19.66
C ALA A 464 6.46 -22.16 19.81
N ALA A 465 6.49 -21.36 20.87
CA ALA A 465 7.58 -20.41 21.14
C ALA A 465 8.81 -21.07 21.80
N GLU A 466 8.72 -22.32 22.28
CA GLU A 466 9.81 -22.94 23.06
C GLU A 466 10.43 -24.21 22.45
N ASP A 467 9.80 -24.90 21.48
CA ASP A 467 10.26 -26.25 21.06
C ASP A 467 10.54 -26.47 19.55
N SER A 468 10.54 -25.42 18.71
CA SER A 468 10.93 -25.53 17.29
C SER A 468 12.33 -24.91 17.06
N PRO A 469 13.41 -25.71 16.91
CA PRO A 469 14.78 -25.19 16.78
C PRO A 469 15.14 -24.68 15.37
N GLU A 470 14.22 -24.69 14.41
CA GLU A 470 14.50 -24.49 12.99
C GLU A 470 13.90 -23.21 12.37
N ALA A 471 13.18 -22.38 13.14
CA ALA A 471 12.71 -21.09 12.63
C ALA A 471 13.78 -20.01 12.87
N ASP A 472 14.32 -19.46 11.78
CA ASP A 472 15.29 -18.36 11.80
C ASP A 472 14.75 -17.17 12.63
N PRO A 473 15.57 -16.54 13.50
CA PRO A 473 15.14 -15.43 14.34
C PRO A 473 14.64 -14.20 13.57
N GLU A 474 14.98 -14.04 12.29
CA GLU A 474 14.45 -12.97 11.40
C GLU A 474 12.96 -13.17 11.04
N VAL A 475 12.52 -14.42 10.80
CA VAL A 475 11.11 -14.75 10.45
C VAL A 475 10.15 -14.51 11.63
N GLN A 476 10.70 -14.38 12.84
CA GLN A 476 9.94 -14.12 14.05
C GLN A 476 9.65 -12.65 14.30
N LEU A 477 10.35 -11.73 13.62
CA LEU A 477 10.20 -10.30 13.87
C LEU A 477 8.77 -9.88 13.51
N GLY A 478 8.37 -9.98 12.23
CA GLY A 478 7.04 -9.56 11.75
C GLY A 478 5.83 -10.15 12.49
N LYS A 479 5.98 -11.32 13.14
CA LYS A 479 4.93 -11.92 13.99
C LYS A 479 4.73 -11.14 15.30
N ARG A 480 5.80 -10.58 15.89
CA ARG A 480 5.71 -9.80 17.15
C ARG A 480 5.00 -8.47 16.96
N GLU A 481 5.27 -7.76 15.85
CA GLU A 481 4.60 -6.48 15.57
C GLU A 481 3.09 -6.65 15.40
N LEU A 482 2.65 -7.78 14.84
CA LEU A 482 1.25 -8.09 14.57
C LEU A 482 0.50 -8.68 15.77
N SER A 483 1.15 -8.92 16.91
CA SER A 483 0.53 -9.47 18.13
C SER A 483 -0.71 -8.71 18.62
N HIS A 484 -0.78 -7.40 18.34
CA HIS A 484 -1.93 -6.56 18.67
C HIS A 484 -3.16 -6.80 17.77
N LEU A 485 -3.02 -7.53 16.66
CA LEU A 485 -4.08 -7.89 15.72
C LEU A 485 -4.50 -9.37 15.82
N GLU A 486 -3.68 -10.23 16.42
CA GLU A 486 -3.97 -11.65 16.59
C GLU A 486 -5.31 -11.89 17.29
N GLY A 487 -6.08 -12.87 16.79
CA GLY A 487 -7.36 -13.30 17.36
C GLY A 487 -8.53 -12.31 17.18
N LYS A 488 -8.29 -11.13 16.61
CA LYS A 488 -9.34 -10.11 16.40
C LYS A 488 -10.05 -10.31 15.07
N TRP A 489 -11.31 -10.73 15.15
CA TRP A 489 -12.20 -10.84 14.00
C TRP A 489 -12.70 -9.46 13.55
N MET A 490 -12.51 -9.14 12.27
CA MET A 490 -12.90 -7.87 11.68
C MET A 490 -13.23 -8.02 10.19
N PRO A 491 -13.92 -7.04 9.56
CA PRO A 491 -14.14 -7.03 8.11
C PRO A 491 -12.83 -6.93 7.32
N VAL A 492 -12.84 -7.40 6.07
CA VAL A 492 -11.66 -7.39 5.17
C VAL A 492 -11.03 -6.00 5.06
N ARG A 493 -11.85 -4.96 4.83
CA ARG A 493 -11.37 -3.57 4.73
C ARG A 493 -10.65 -3.11 6.00
N SER A 494 -11.17 -3.45 7.17
CA SER A 494 -10.55 -3.11 8.46
C SER A 494 -9.23 -3.85 8.66
N LEU A 495 -9.14 -5.12 8.24
CA LEU A 495 -7.89 -5.87 8.27
C LEU A 495 -6.82 -5.23 7.37
N ILE A 496 -7.18 -4.85 6.14
CA ILE A 496 -6.30 -4.16 5.20
C ILE A 496 -5.76 -2.87 5.83
N ALA A 497 -6.63 -2.05 6.41
CA ALA A 497 -6.22 -0.81 7.08
C ALA A 497 -5.30 -1.07 8.27
N CYS A 498 -5.59 -2.08 9.09
CA CYS A 498 -4.76 -2.44 10.25
C CYS A 498 -3.38 -2.97 9.83
N LEU A 499 -3.31 -3.83 8.83
CA LEU A 499 -2.04 -4.36 8.31
C LEU A 499 -1.19 -3.25 7.70
N ARG A 500 -1.78 -2.36 6.90
CA ARG A 500 -1.11 -1.17 6.36
C ARG A 500 -0.57 -0.26 7.48
N ALA A 501 -1.39 0.02 8.51
CA ALA A 501 -0.96 0.82 9.66
C ALA A 501 0.16 0.15 10.47
N ALA A 502 0.20 -1.20 10.47
CA ALA A 502 1.27 -1.99 11.06
C ALA A 502 2.51 -2.12 10.16
N GLY A 503 2.55 -1.47 8.98
CA GLY A 503 3.69 -1.53 8.06
C GLY A 503 3.78 -2.83 7.24
N VAL A 504 2.70 -3.62 7.19
CA VAL A 504 2.63 -4.88 6.44
C VAL A 504 1.66 -4.71 5.26
N ASN A 505 2.22 -4.50 4.07
CA ASN A 505 1.43 -4.38 2.85
C ASN A 505 1.41 -5.70 2.08
N LEU A 506 0.22 -6.22 1.85
CA LEU A 506 -0.06 -7.41 1.02
C LEU A 506 -1.13 -7.14 -0.04
N PHE A 507 -1.55 -5.89 -0.18
CA PHE A 507 -2.72 -5.50 -0.97
C PHE A 507 -2.29 -4.47 -2.01
N PRO A 508 -1.99 -4.91 -3.25
CA PRO A 508 -1.59 -4.03 -4.34
C PRO A 508 -2.60 -2.90 -4.58
N ARG A 509 -2.10 -1.73 -4.99
CA ARG A 509 -2.90 -0.64 -5.55
C ARG A 509 -3.09 -0.83 -7.06
N GLU A 510 -3.95 -0.02 -7.65
CA GLU A 510 -4.30 -0.07 -9.08
C GLU A 510 -3.08 -0.01 -10.02
N ASP A 511 -2.08 0.80 -9.66
CA ASP A 511 -0.85 1.01 -10.44
C ASP A 511 0.36 0.24 -9.93
N SER A 512 0.16 -0.72 -9.01
CA SER A 512 1.27 -1.48 -8.42
C SER A 512 2.03 -2.35 -9.42
N SER A 513 1.41 -2.71 -10.55
CA SER A 513 2.07 -3.41 -11.65
C SER A 513 3.17 -2.59 -12.34
N LYS A 514 3.26 -1.28 -12.09
CA LYS A 514 4.38 -0.45 -12.55
C LYS A 514 5.64 -0.58 -11.70
N HIS A 515 5.46 -0.93 -10.42
CA HIS A 515 6.54 -1.00 -9.44
C HIS A 515 7.04 -2.43 -9.22
N VAL A 516 6.22 -3.43 -9.58
CA VAL A 516 6.51 -4.85 -9.42
C VAL A 516 6.49 -5.52 -10.78
N ASP A 517 7.49 -6.35 -11.07
CA ASP A 517 7.51 -7.19 -12.27
C ASP A 517 6.48 -8.31 -12.11
N VAL A 518 5.34 -8.17 -12.78
CA VAL A 518 4.20 -9.10 -12.72
C VAL A 518 3.72 -9.46 -14.12
N PRO A 519 3.20 -10.68 -14.32
CA PRO A 519 2.59 -11.05 -15.59
C PRO A 519 1.37 -10.16 -15.92
N ASP A 520 1.23 -9.80 -17.19
CA ASP A 520 0.03 -9.11 -17.68
C ASP A 520 -1.11 -10.13 -17.85
N LYS A 521 -2.04 -10.14 -16.89
CA LYS A 521 -3.22 -11.00 -16.90
C LYS A 521 -4.51 -10.19 -16.98
N SER A 522 -5.51 -10.80 -17.60
CA SER A 522 -6.85 -10.26 -17.77
C SER A 522 -7.55 -10.13 -16.41
N SER A 523 -7.92 -8.90 -16.03
CA SER A 523 -8.61 -8.63 -14.76
C SER A 523 -9.95 -9.36 -14.65
N ILE A 524 -10.61 -9.62 -15.78
CA ILE A 524 -11.88 -10.35 -15.82
C ILE A 524 -11.65 -11.84 -15.56
N ALA A 525 -10.61 -12.43 -16.16
CA ALA A 525 -10.24 -13.82 -15.91
C ALA A 525 -9.82 -14.02 -14.45
N GLU A 526 -9.05 -13.07 -13.92
CA GLU A 526 -8.61 -13.03 -12.51
C GLU A 526 -9.82 -13.00 -11.57
N GLN A 527 -10.75 -12.06 -11.75
CA GLN A 527 -11.93 -11.92 -10.90
C GLN A 527 -12.85 -13.14 -10.95
N ARG A 528 -13.08 -13.70 -12.15
CA ARG A 528 -13.91 -14.91 -12.32
C ARG A 528 -13.28 -16.11 -11.63
N LEU A 529 -11.96 -16.27 -11.70
CA LEU A 529 -11.27 -17.35 -10.99
C LEU A 529 -11.38 -17.17 -9.48
N TYR A 530 -11.25 -15.94 -8.94
CA TYR A 530 -11.46 -15.70 -7.50
C TYR A 530 -12.86 -16.07 -7.02
N GLU A 531 -13.91 -15.76 -7.79
CA GLU A 531 -15.28 -16.17 -7.46
C GLU A 531 -15.44 -17.69 -7.40
N GLN A 532 -14.82 -18.41 -8.34
CA GLN A 532 -14.83 -19.88 -8.37
C GLN A 532 -14.02 -20.48 -7.21
N MET A 533 -12.83 -19.92 -6.93
CA MET A 533 -12.01 -20.32 -5.78
C MET A 533 -12.76 -20.10 -4.46
N ALA A 534 -13.44 -18.96 -4.31
CA ALA A 534 -14.23 -18.64 -3.13
C ALA A 534 -15.37 -19.65 -2.93
N LEU A 535 -16.11 -19.98 -4.00
CA LEU A 535 -17.20 -20.96 -3.99
C LEU A 535 -16.72 -22.36 -3.57
N LEU A 536 -15.54 -22.78 -4.06
CA LEU A 536 -15.01 -24.13 -3.86
C LEU A 536 -14.11 -24.26 -2.62
N SER A 537 -13.69 -23.15 -2.03
CA SER A 537 -12.81 -23.09 -0.85
C SER A 537 -13.22 -23.95 0.37
N PRO A 538 -14.49 -24.33 0.61
CA PRO A 538 -14.84 -25.23 1.71
C PRO A 538 -14.43 -26.70 1.50
N ALA A 539 -14.19 -27.10 0.25
CA ALA A 539 -13.93 -28.49 -0.14
C ALA A 539 -12.72 -28.66 -1.07
N MET A 540 -12.07 -27.55 -1.43
CA MET A 540 -10.85 -27.54 -2.24
C MET A 540 -9.80 -26.67 -1.61
N ALA A 541 -8.55 -27.09 -1.75
CA ALA A 541 -7.40 -26.24 -1.54
C ALA A 541 -6.85 -25.73 -2.87
N PHE A 542 -6.36 -24.49 -2.87
CA PHE A 542 -5.73 -23.83 -4.00
C PHE A 542 -4.34 -23.34 -3.60
N ALA A 543 -3.40 -23.35 -4.54
CA ALA A 543 -2.06 -22.82 -4.32
C ALA A 543 -1.51 -22.11 -5.57
N TRP A 544 -0.47 -21.31 -5.33
CA TRP A 544 0.29 -20.58 -6.35
C TRP A 544 0.84 -21.49 -7.46
N SER A 545 1.22 -20.90 -8.59
CA SER A 545 1.97 -21.62 -9.63
C SER A 545 2.95 -20.71 -10.34
N ARG A 546 4.20 -21.17 -10.47
CA ARG A 546 5.30 -20.48 -11.17
C ARG A 546 5.02 -20.25 -12.65
N TRP A 547 4.15 -21.07 -13.25
CA TRP A 547 3.91 -21.05 -14.69
C TRP A 547 3.16 -19.78 -15.13
N ASN A 548 2.55 -19.03 -14.20
CA ASN A 548 1.92 -17.74 -14.50
C ASN A 548 2.90 -16.71 -15.07
N SER A 549 4.18 -16.76 -14.65
CA SER A 549 5.23 -15.87 -15.18
C SER A 549 5.76 -16.31 -16.55
N GLU A 550 5.61 -17.60 -16.91
CA GLU A 550 6.10 -18.13 -18.19
C GLU A 550 5.07 -17.96 -19.32
N ILE A 551 3.78 -17.98 -18.99
CA ILE A 551 2.69 -17.82 -19.97
C ILE A 551 2.46 -16.35 -20.31
N LYS A 552 2.65 -16.03 -21.59
CA LYS A 552 2.40 -14.70 -22.16
C LYS A 552 0.94 -14.43 -22.52
N ASP A 553 0.12 -15.47 -22.57
CA ASP A 553 -1.31 -15.29 -22.80
C ASP A 553 -1.95 -14.61 -21.58
N ARG A 554 -2.67 -13.52 -21.83
CA ARG A 554 -3.30 -12.67 -20.80
C ARG A 554 -4.54 -13.34 -20.22
N ASP A 555 -5.24 -14.13 -21.02
CA ASP A 555 -6.50 -14.76 -20.60
C ASP A 555 -6.31 -16.14 -19.97
N SER A 556 -5.09 -16.67 -19.96
CA SER A 556 -4.74 -17.95 -19.32
C SER A 556 -4.08 -17.75 -17.97
N LEU A 557 -4.71 -18.32 -16.94
CA LEU A 557 -4.23 -18.38 -15.55
C LEU A 557 -3.92 -19.82 -15.19
N ILE A 558 -2.86 -20.04 -14.43
CA ILE A 558 -2.52 -21.37 -13.90
C ILE A 558 -2.67 -21.35 -12.39
N VAL A 559 -3.34 -22.37 -11.86
CA VAL A 559 -3.52 -22.55 -10.42
C VAL A 559 -3.33 -24.02 -10.06
N GLN A 560 -2.75 -24.26 -8.89
CA GLN A 560 -2.75 -25.59 -8.29
C GLN A 560 -4.04 -25.79 -7.51
N ALA A 561 -4.71 -26.93 -7.67
CA ALA A 561 -5.89 -27.26 -6.89
C ALA A 561 -6.02 -28.75 -6.57
N CYS A 562 -6.63 -29.08 -5.44
CA CYS A 562 -7.00 -30.43 -5.06
C CYS A 562 -8.26 -30.43 -4.19
N GLU A 563 -8.98 -31.57 -4.16
CA GLU A 563 -10.02 -31.77 -3.15
C GLU A 563 -9.35 -31.88 -1.78
N HIS A 564 -9.77 -31.05 -0.83
CA HIS A 564 -9.29 -31.08 0.54
C HIS A 564 -10.42 -30.69 1.48
N MET A 565 -10.64 -31.48 2.52
CA MET A 565 -11.77 -31.28 3.45
C MET A 565 -11.35 -31.27 4.92
N GLU A 566 -10.08 -31.56 5.19
CA GLU A 566 -9.52 -31.71 6.53
C GLU A 566 -8.89 -30.38 6.99
N ASP A 567 -8.94 -30.11 8.31
CA ASP A 567 -8.19 -28.99 8.91
C ASP A 567 -6.73 -29.42 9.19
N CYS A 568 -6.02 -29.74 8.13
CA CYS A 568 -4.59 -30.07 8.15
C CYS A 568 -3.90 -29.47 6.91
N SER A 569 -2.56 -29.49 6.90
CA SER A 569 -1.78 -29.11 5.73
C SER A 569 -2.04 -30.05 4.56
N VAL A 570 -2.12 -29.52 3.36
CA VAL A 570 -2.26 -30.31 2.14
C VAL A 570 -0.91 -30.92 1.79
N ASN A 571 -0.90 -32.15 1.26
CA ASN A 571 0.31 -32.75 0.74
C ASN A 571 0.61 -32.17 -0.65
N GLU A 572 1.84 -31.72 -0.88
CA GLU A 572 2.28 -31.13 -2.15
C GLU A 572 2.04 -32.07 -3.36
N ASP A 573 2.10 -33.38 -3.13
CA ASP A 573 1.88 -34.39 -4.17
C ASP A 573 0.43 -34.54 -4.63
N ASP A 574 -0.53 -34.03 -3.85
CA ASP A 574 -1.97 -34.15 -4.12
C ASP A 574 -2.49 -33.03 -5.03
N TYR A 575 -1.71 -31.96 -5.22
CA TYR A 575 -2.06 -30.86 -6.11
C TYR A 575 -1.98 -31.26 -7.58
N TYR A 576 -3.01 -30.85 -8.32
CA TYR A 576 -3.03 -30.89 -9.78
C TYR A 576 -2.96 -29.47 -10.33
N LEU A 577 -2.35 -29.32 -11.51
CA LEU A 577 -2.32 -28.05 -12.21
C LEU A 577 -3.53 -27.89 -13.11
N PHE A 578 -4.11 -26.69 -13.09
CA PHE A 578 -5.22 -26.32 -13.95
C PHE A 578 -4.89 -25.06 -14.73
N THR A 579 -5.13 -25.10 -16.04
CA THR A 579 -5.21 -23.89 -16.86
C THR A 579 -6.66 -23.41 -16.87
N VAL A 580 -6.85 -22.16 -16.48
CA VAL A 580 -8.14 -21.50 -16.39
C VAL A 580 -8.15 -20.32 -17.34
N THR A 581 -9.16 -20.27 -18.20
CA THR A 581 -9.47 -19.12 -19.04
C THR A 581 -10.90 -18.67 -18.80
N ARG A 582 -11.33 -17.61 -19.47
CA ARG A 582 -12.73 -17.14 -19.42
C ARG A 582 -13.74 -18.18 -19.94
N ARG A 583 -13.31 -19.04 -20.85
CA ARG A 583 -14.18 -19.99 -21.57
C ARG A 583 -14.06 -21.42 -21.06
N HIS A 584 -12.96 -21.75 -20.41
CA HIS A 584 -12.73 -23.12 -19.97
C HIS A 584 -11.69 -23.30 -18.88
N VAL A 585 -11.81 -24.45 -18.22
CA VAL A 585 -10.85 -25.03 -17.29
C VAL A 585 -10.42 -26.40 -17.80
N ARG A 586 -9.11 -26.66 -17.74
CA ARG A 586 -8.53 -27.97 -18.04
C ARG A 586 -7.48 -28.35 -17.00
N ARG A 587 -7.43 -29.63 -16.65
CA ARG A 587 -6.35 -30.20 -15.86
C ARG A 587 -5.15 -30.50 -16.75
N LEU A 588 -3.96 -30.12 -16.33
CA LEU A 588 -2.71 -30.39 -17.03
C LEU A 588 -2.10 -31.71 -16.57
N LYS A 589 -1.35 -32.35 -17.48
CA LYS A 589 -0.62 -33.60 -17.20
C LYS A 589 0.66 -33.38 -16.39
N ILE A 590 1.19 -32.16 -16.40
CA ILE A 590 2.42 -31.80 -15.70
C ILE A 590 2.18 -31.55 -14.21
N LYS A 591 3.27 -31.63 -13.44
CA LYS A 591 3.33 -31.16 -12.04
C LYS A 591 4.03 -29.80 -11.96
N GLU A 592 3.86 -29.10 -10.85
CA GLU A 592 4.44 -27.78 -10.59
C GLU A 592 5.96 -27.72 -10.79
N PHE A 593 6.68 -28.75 -10.35
CA PHE A 593 8.14 -28.83 -10.44
C PHE A 593 8.66 -29.52 -11.70
N ALA A 594 7.88 -29.56 -12.78
CA ALA A 594 8.36 -30.05 -14.08
C ALA A 594 9.48 -29.13 -14.64
N GLU A 595 10.34 -29.68 -15.50
CA GLU A 595 11.47 -28.93 -16.09
C GLU A 595 11.00 -27.88 -17.11
N GLU A 596 9.96 -28.21 -17.89
CA GLU A 596 9.41 -27.37 -18.95
C GLU A 596 7.88 -27.31 -18.83
N PHE A 597 7.32 -26.16 -19.20
CA PHE A 597 5.88 -26.00 -19.30
C PHE A 597 5.32 -26.85 -20.44
N SER A 598 4.27 -27.61 -20.16
CA SER A 598 3.47 -28.31 -21.16
C SER A 598 1.99 -28.09 -20.88
N ASP A 599 1.30 -27.69 -21.93
CA ASP A 599 -0.12 -27.34 -21.92
C ASP A 599 -1.01 -28.53 -22.33
N GLU A 600 -0.44 -29.74 -22.35
CA GLU A 600 -1.15 -30.96 -22.69
C GLU A 600 -2.20 -31.29 -21.61
N PRO A 601 -3.48 -31.46 -21.99
CA PRO A 601 -4.53 -31.82 -21.06
C PRO A 601 -4.34 -33.24 -20.55
N ASP A 602 -4.74 -33.47 -19.31
CA ASP A 602 -4.89 -34.81 -18.78
C ASP A 602 -6.17 -35.44 -19.35
N GLU A 603 -6.02 -36.40 -20.28
CA GLU A 603 -7.13 -37.09 -20.96
C GLU A 603 -8.16 -37.73 -20.00
N ALA A 604 -7.81 -37.92 -18.71
CA ALA A 604 -8.71 -38.44 -17.71
C ALA A 604 -9.77 -37.43 -17.21
N VAL A 605 -9.53 -36.13 -17.38
CA VAL A 605 -10.49 -35.06 -17.00
C VAL A 605 -10.79 -34.24 -18.24
N GLY A 606 -12.09 -34.13 -18.55
CA GLY A 606 -12.56 -33.45 -19.75
C GLY A 606 -12.28 -31.95 -19.76
N TYR A 607 -12.66 -31.33 -20.87
CA TYR A 607 -12.74 -29.88 -21.00
C TYR A 607 -14.02 -29.39 -20.31
N HIS A 608 -13.91 -28.38 -19.44
CA HIS A 608 -15.05 -27.84 -18.70
C HIS A 608 -15.21 -26.34 -18.93
N ALA A 609 -16.45 -25.84 -18.88
CA ALA A 609 -16.73 -24.41 -19.05
C ALA A 609 -16.17 -23.54 -17.91
N ASP A 610 -16.17 -24.06 -16.68
CA ASP A 610 -15.64 -23.38 -15.50
C ASP A 610 -15.12 -24.39 -14.46
N PHE A 611 -14.54 -23.86 -13.38
CA PHE A 611 -13.94 -24.66 -12.33
C PHE A 611 -14.98 -25.46 -11.54
N TYR A 612 -16.19 -24.90 -11.37
CA TYR A 612 -17.30 -25.59 -10.72
C TYR A 612 -17.73 -26.85 -11.50
N ASN A 613 -17.85 -26.76 -12.82
CA ASN A 613 -18.18 -27.92 -13.66
C ASN A 613 -17.08 -28.99 -13.63
N SER A 614 -15.81 -28.57 -13.61
CA SER A 614 -14.69 -29.51 -13.43
C SER A 614 -14.79 -30.22 -12.07
N PHE A 615 -15.00 -29.45 -11.00
CA PHE A 615 -15.22 -29.96 -9.64
C PHE A 615 -16.41 -30.94 -9.58
N GLN A 616 -17.50 -30.68 -10.30
CA GLN A 616 -18.65 -31.59 -10.32
C GLN A 616 -18.32 -32.96 -10.94
N GLU A 617 -17.32 -33.06 -11.81
CA GLU A 617 -16.91 -34.33 -12.41
C GLU A 617 -15.98 -35.13 -11.49
N PHE A 618 -14.91 -34.52 -10.97
CA PHE A 618 -13.86 -35.24 -10.24
C PHE A 618 -14.10 -35.37 -8.73
N SER A 619 -14.91 -34.52 -8.12
CA SER A 619 -15.02 -34.45 -6.66
C SER A 619 -15.99 -35.45 -6.05
N SER A 620 -15.72 -35.80 -4.79
CA SER A 620 -16.58 -36.66 -3.98
C SER A 620 -17.97 -36.06 -3.72
N GLN A 621 -18.95 -36.92 -3.42
CA GLN A 621 -20.30 -36.45 -3.07
C GLN A 621 -20.30 -35.61 -1.79
N GLU A 622 -19.44 -35.94 -0.83
CA GLU A 622 -19.31 -35.19 0.43
C GLU A 622 -18.80 -33.76 0.18
N ALA A 623 -17.83 -33.59 -0.72
CA ALA A 623 -17.34 -32.29 -1.15
C ALA A 623 -18.46 -31.46 -1.82
N LYS A 624 -19.24 -32.10 -2.70
CA LYS A 624 -20.38 -31.45 -3.39
C LYS A 624 -21.46 -30.98 -2.43
N ASP A 625 -21.83 -31.83 -1.47
CA ASP A 625 -22.81 -31.48 -0.44
C ASP A 625 -22.32 -30.30 0.41
N ARG A 626 -21.01 -30.23 0.70
CA ARG A 626 -20.41 -29.12 1.45
C ARG A 626 -20.43 -27.80 0.68
N VAL A 627 -20.11 -27.81 -0.60
CA VAL A 627 -20.18 -26.62 -1.47
C VAL A 627 -21.61 -26.13 -1.63
N ALA A 628 -22.61 -27.03 -1.64
CA ALA A 628 -24.02 -26.66 -1.72
C ALA A 628 -24.54 -25.89 -0.48
N GLU A 629 -23.85 -25.99 0.66
CA GLU A 629 -24.21 -25.31 1.92
C GLU A 629 -23.51 -23.95 2.12
N VAL A 630 -22.78 -23.47 1.11
CA VAL A 630 -22.02 -22.21 1.16
C VAL A 630 -22.95 -21.02 1.41
N ASP A 631 -22.55 -20.21 2.38
CA ASP A 631 -23.24 -18.97 2.71
C ASP A 631 -22.74 -17.81 1.83
N PHE A 632 -23.66 -16.93 1.41
CA PHE A 632 -23.33 -15.79 0.55
C PHE A 632 -22.37 -14.79 1.23
N GLN A 633 -22.43 -14.60 2.55
CA GLN A 633 -21.53 -13.69 3.26
C GLN A 633 -20.10 -14.25 3.29
N TYR A 634 -19.97 -15.56 3.48
CA TYR A 634 -18.69 -16.25 3.38
C TYR A 634 -18.10 -16.15 1.98
N LEU A 635 -18.91 -16.44 0.95
CA LEU A 635 -18.49 -16.32 -0.45
C LEU A 635 -17.96 -14.92 -0.74
N LYS A 636 -18.73 -13.88 -0.38
CA LYS A 636 -18.34 -12.48 -0.57
C LYS A 636 -17.02 -12.17 0.14
N THR A 637 -16.86 -12.60 1.39
CA THR A 637 -15.67 -12.28 2.20
C THR A 637 -14.40 -12.92 1.63
N VAL A 638 -14.49 -14.17 1.17
CA VAL A 638 -13.35 -14.83 0.50
C VAL A 638 -13.06 -14.15 -0.83
N THR A 639 -14.06 -13.86 -1.65
CA THR A 639 -13.86 -13.12 -2.91
C THR A 639 -13.21 -11.76 -2.66
N ASP A 640 -13.73 -10.95 -1.73
CA ASP A 640 -13.18 -9.63 -1.39
C ASP A 640 -11.71 -9.73 -0.94
N LEU A 641 -11.35 -10.77 -0.16
CA LEU A 641 -9.97 -11.01 0.27
C LEU A 641 -9.04 -11.41 -0.88
N LEU A 642 -9.49 -12.31 -1.76
CA LEU A 642 -8.73 -12.77 -2.92
C LEU A 642 -8.54 -11.62 -3.93
N SER A 643 -9.61 -10.87 -4.24
CA SER A 643 -9.57 -9.70 -5.11
C SER A 643 -8.67 -8.59 -4.54
N ALA A 644 -8.65 -8.39 -3.21
CA ALA A 644 -7.79 -7.38 -2.59
C ALA A 644 -6.29 -7.75 -2.61
N THR A 645 -5.95 -9.04 -2.55
CA THR A 645 -4.57 -9.52 -2.56
C THR A 645 -4.01 -9.68 -3.96
N ARG A 646 -4.86 -9.93 -4.97
CA ARG A 646 -4.48 -10.10 -6.38
C ARG A 646 -3.36 -11.15 -6.58
N MET A 647 -3.39 -12.21 -5.78
CA MET A 647 -2.32 -13.20 -5.68
C MET A 647 -2.06 -13.98 -6.98
N LEU A 648 -3.02 -14.08 -7.91
CA LEU A 648 -2.81 -14.73 -9.21
C LEU A 648 -1.87 -13.94 -10.14
N VAL A 649 -1.75 -12.63 -9.90
CA VAL A 649 -0.92 -11.71 -10.70
C VAL A 649 0.34 -11.32 -9.94
N PHE A 650 0.24 -11.12 -8.63
CA PHE A 650 1.35 -10.69 -7.79
C PHE A 650 2.14 -11.84 -7.16
N SER A 651 2.12 -13.05 -7.74
CA SER A 651 2.90 -14.22 -7.28
C SER A 651 3.75 -14.83 -8.38
#